data_AF-A0A923FZA7-F1
#
_entry.id   AF-A0A923FZA7-F1
#
_cell.length_a   1.000
_cell.length_b   1.000
_cell.length_c   1.000
_cell.angle_alpha   90.00
_cell.angle_beta   90.00
_cell.angle_gamma   90.00
#
_symmetry.space_group_name_H-M   'P 1'
#
loop_
_entity.id
_entity.type
_entity.pdbx_description
1 polymer ?
#
loop_
_entity_poly.entity_id
_entity_poly.type
_entity_poly.pdbx_seq_one_letter_code
_entity_poly.pdbx_strand_id
1 'polypeptide(L)'
;MVGATGDVAVLSGVEEHGEYSKKTKSGFLGLSKSGKSQLKTSASQVASELDAGNDIVLAAGNDLRLRASEANAGNDVELRAGLLDSKGDINLVAANDTTYSRSEEYKKKVGLSVSSDLVIRSVSVASAKAAGQEARSSTSVASQVVAERDATLQAERDINLLGSGVNAGRNVTLNAGRDVNVAAAENHRDDQQWSKTTQVGLSFASDDNGVSFFAGSEKEKAKDRLRQQLAAASQLKAGQDLDVTAGRDFNQTGSDLIAGHDIKLGAGRDINIDAARETQVREQEHEYVSHGAGGSINHNFGNTKDAVSSAGKGENAVSKGSSTLQAIDSVNQFLAGPTADGKFGRSAQSSQQTSIDQGNRTSTLDAGNDITLDAGNDVTIKGGQLQAGRDIAIKGRDIDIDVAQGSVSQESQQSQSWGGVHGGTSGGFKLGIGASHGTASADSAQGTSTPSQLNAGRDVKLDASNDLNIIGSGVQAGRGIDLAAGNDLNIRAAQNDSSQEHNRRSGGGEVGITVGSEGLGIYASVNLGKGNLEREAQRHQEAYIYASDQLKFTSGKDTSIAGAQLRGDQVIGQVGGDLSVASAVDTGKVKGKEFDLSATVTVGPGAGASGSVGYGQTSGKIEWVENQTRITGASKVDIRTQDHTQLDGALIAADNGNLKLDTGSLGYSDIAGKDKEHGYYLNVGGTFSNDSGSAQQDSSQVGKGEKGQNGWSVSGWEYEKDREQIVRATVGAGDITVRQDAETGQASTSGLNRDLDKAYAITRDKESRTDLYVTGSSLDDALNPQETLQQWSAGLLDYNKTAQKNFEQASTGLNATLNRLERVMGRQMPAGVGAVTSREFAEQTLEQLILSGKSRSQAMAMMADGDFQNRVLEQLSQFWNISPEHAEQVKGVVAQALEPIKAPTVVNLPPSEVAAARLTLLQENLRALSDINEFIEQNPDKAQAVAVVLALTQGPKGVIQAVAMSAAEQTPLGQELMARLQGMQDYVGQKIAEHMEGQGLRKDDSFDKYLMGGGSLVASIIGTGISAVKGGKAGADGPSREVKTGAERGNGGAKATATTGEVVATEATSANAQAALRAKLSGLQKAQETAAVTRTLPDGRIRYYTQEVPARTEGPTRGASFATEFDPKTGSTRQWMESYDHAGEVIRVHPKSINGQPVDAQHYPPTGAELKSWGQQ
;
A
#
# COMPACT_ATOMS: atom_id res chain seq x y z
N MET A 1 47.52 20.76 -31.86
CA MET A 1 46.50 21.49 -32.62
C MET A 1 45.93 20.61 -33.72
N VAL A 2 44.61 20.54 -33.85
CA VAL A 2 43.87 20.00 -35.01
C VAL A 2 42.98 21.11 -35.54
N GLY A 3 42.94 21.32 -36.85
CA GLY A 3 42.15 22.40 -37.45
C GLY A 3 41.57 22.03 -38.80
N ALA A 4 40.33 22.46 -39.06
CA ALA A 4 39.63 22.25 -40.33
C ALA A 4 38.84 23.50 -40.75
N THR A 5 38.71 23.73 -42.05
CA THR A 5 37.86 24.81 -42.62
C THR A 5 36.36 24.46 -42.65
N GLY A 6 35.99 23.30 -42.11
CA GLY A 6 34.63 22.86 -41.88
C GLY A 6 34.51 22.36 -40.43
N ASP A 7 33.90 21.19 -40.25
CA ASP A 7 33.71 20.61 -38.92
C ASP A 7 34.98 19.91 -38.38
N VAL A 8 35.11 19.83 -37.05
CA VAL A 8 36.07 18.95 -36.35
C VAL A 8 35.29 18.02 -35.43
N ALA A 9 35.43 16.71 -35.63
CA ALA A 9 34.70 15.70 -34.85
C ALA A 9 35.63 14.64 -34.24
N VAL A 10 35.55 14.47 -32.93
CA VAL A 10 36.14 13.38 -32.15
C VAL A 10 34.99 12.52 -31.62
N LEU A 11 34.94 11.25 -32.00
CA LEU A 11 33.77 10.38 -31.77
C LEU A 11 34.22 9.04 -31.21
N SER A 12 33.41 8.46 -30.33
CA SER A 12 33.56 7.07 -29.88
C SER A 12 33.43 6.08 -31.04
N GLY A 13 34.19 4.99 -30.95
CA GLY A 13 33.81 3.73 -31.59
C GLY A 13 32.65 3.07 -30.84
N VAL A 14 31.97 2.14 -31.49
CA VAL A 14 30.96 1.27 -30.83
C VAL A 14 31.42 -0.17 -30.99
N GLU A 15 31.52 -0.89 -29.87
CA GLU A 15 31.87 -2.30 -29.84
C GLU A 15 30.61 -3.13 -29.50
N GLU A 16 30.16 -3.96 -30.44
CA GLU A 16 28.96 -4.79 -30.28
C GLU A 16 29.32 -6.26 -29.98
N HIS A 17 28.83 -6.77 -28.85
CA HIS A 17 28.97 -8.17 -28.43
C HIS A 17 27.60 -8.86 -28.37
N GLY A 18 27.54 -10.12 -28.77
CA GLY A 18 26.30 -10.91 -28.77
C GLY A 18 26.52 -12.38 -28.43
N GLU A 19 25.98 -12.82 -27.30
CA GLU A 19 25.99 -14.22 -26.86
C GLU A 19 24.58 -14.83 -26.94
N TYR A 20 24.44 -15.94 -27.67
CA TYR A 20 23.25 -16.78 -27.60
C TYR A 20 23.59 -18.21 -27.16
N SER A 21 22.90 -18.70 -26.14
CA SER A 21 22.98 -20.10 -25.72
C SER A 21 21.62 -20.72 -25.46
N LYS A 22 21.45 -21.98 -25.87
CA LYS A 22 20.21 -22.75 -25.67
C LYS A 22 20.57 -24.18 -25.29
N LYS A 23 20.23 -24.57 -24.06
CA LYS A 23 20.44 -25.94 -23.54
C LYS A 23 19.08 -26.56 -23.27
N THR A 24 18.81 -27.72 -23.86
CA THR A 24 17.60 -28.53 -23.60
C THR A 24 18.02 -29.90 -23.08
N LYS A 25 17.39 -30.37 -22.01
CA LYS A 25 17.55 -31.71 -21.44
C LYS A 25 16.20 -32.41 -21.40
N SER A 26 16.13 -33.60 -22.00
CA SER A 26 15.01 -34.53 -21.86
C SER A 26 15.45 -35.67 -20.93
N GLY A 27 14.62 -36.00 -19.93
CA GLY A 27 14.84 -37.14 -19.05
C GLY A 27 14.40 -38.47 -19.67
N PHE A 28 14.59 -39.55 -18.91
CA PHE A 28 14.18 -40.91 -19.29
C PHE A 28 12.72 -40.95 -19.76
N LEU A 29 12.49 -41.60 -20.92
CA LEU A 29 11.19 -41.70 -21.62
C LEU A 29 10.46 -40.35 -21.87
N GLY A 30 11.16 -39.21 -21.81
CA GLY A 30 10.55 -37.88 -21.97
C GLY A 30 9.72 -37.39 -20.79
N LEU A 31 9.67 -38.14 -19.68
CA LEU A 31 8.86 -37.84 -18.48
C LEU A 31 9.27 -36.54 -17.77
N SER A 32 10.46 -36.02 -18.06
CA SER A 32 10.81 -34.64 -17.76
C SER A 32 11.46 -33.98 -18.97
N LYS A 33 11.21 -32.67 -19.13
CA LYS A 33 11.83 -31.83 -20.14
C LYS A 33 12.13 -30.48 -19.54
N SER A 34 13.40 -30.09 -19.57
CA SER A 34 13.84 -28.76 -19.17
C SER A 34 14.60 -28.09 -20.30
N GLY A 35 14.54 -26.77 -20.36
CA GLY A 35 15.39 -26.00 -21.25
C GLY A 35 15.62 -24.61 -20.71
N LYS A 36 16.84 -24.12 -20.90
CA LYS A 36 17.23 -22.74 -20.61
C LYS A 36 17.76 -22.11 -21.90
N SER A 37 17.25 -20.94 -22.23
CA SER A 37 17.74 -20.08 -23.32
C SER A 37 18.24 -18.79 -22.69
N GLN A 38 19.42 -18.32 -23.09
CA GLN A 38 19.94 -17.02 -22.70
C GLN A 38 20.43 -16.30 -23.94
N LEU A 39 19.93 -15.08 -24.14
CA LEU A 39 20.44 -14.10 -25.07
C LEU A 39 21.03 -12.95 -24.25
N LYS A 40 22.24 -12.51 -24.59
CA LYS A 40 22.82 -11.24 -24.16
C LYS A 40 23.32 -10.50 -25.40
N THR A 41 23.09 -9.21 -25.46
CA THR A 41 23.73 -8.32 -26.43
C THR A 41 24.09 -7.02 -25.74
N SER A 42 25.29 -6.51 -25.97
CA SER A 42 25.76 -5.23 -25.44
C SER A 42 26.47 -4.45 -26.53
N ALA A 43 26.20 -3.16 -26.62
CA ALA A 43 26.93 -2.22 -27.46
C ALA A 43 27.52 -1.14 -26.56
N SER A 44 28.84 -1.10 -26.45
CA SER A 44 29.58 -0.17 -25.58
C SER A 44 30.34 0.88 -26.37
N GLN A 45 30.40 2.10 -25.83
CA GLN A 45 31.15 3.22 -26.38
C GLN A 45 32.63 3.05 -26.04
N VAL A 46 33.49 3.02 -27.07
CA VAL A 46 34.94 3.00 -26.92
C VAL A 46 35.44 4.41 -27.25
N ALA A 47 35.90 5.14 -26.23
CA ALA A 47 36.28 6.53 -26.38
C ALA A 47 37.44 6.73 -27.36
N SER A 48 37.38 7.81 -28.15
CA SER A 48 38.57 8.36 -28.79
C SER A 48 39.24 9.32 -27.82
N GLU A 49 40.51 9.11 -27.52
CA GLU A 49 41.31 9.98 -26.64
C GLU A 49 42.29 10.83 -27.47
N LEU A 50 42.36 12.13 -27.17
CA LEU A 50 43.42 13.03 -27.60
C LEU A 50 44.23 13.42 -26.37
N ASP A 51 45.46 12.92 -26.25
CA ASP A 51 46.44 13.31 -25.22
C ASP A 51 47.49 14.27 -25.82
N ALA A 52 47.79 15.36 -25.10
CA ALA A 52 48.98 16.17 -25.33
C ALA A 52 49.60 16.64 -24.01
N GLY A 53 50.86 16.27 -23.77
CA GLY A 53 51.64 16.70 -22.59
C GLY A 53 51.98 18.20 -22.47
N ASN A 54 51.34 19.06 -23.27
CA ASN A 54 51.25 20.52 -23.06
C ASN A 54 49.82 20.95 -23.41
N ASP A 55 49.56 21.41 -24.64
CA ASP A 55 48.32 22.12 -24.98
C ASP A 55 47.54 21.43 -26.11
N ILE A 56 46.24 21.26 -25.93
CA ILE A 56 45.31 20.86 -27.01
C ILE A 56 44.63 22.12 -27.56
N VAL A 57 44.61 22.22 -28.89
CA VAL A 57 43.85 23.26 -29.60
C VAL A 57 43.05 22.56 -30.70
N LEU A 58 41.72 22.63 -30.64
CA LEU A 58 40.81 22.11 -31.67
C LEU A 58 40.06 23.28 -32.31
N ALA A 59 40.16 23.43 -33.63
CA ALA A 59 39.70 24.63 -34.35
C ALA A 59 38.84 24.27 -35.58
N ALA A 60 37.54 24.54 -35.50
CA ALA A 60 36.58 24.33 -36.59
C ALA A 60 36.18 25.66 -37.25
N GLY A 61 36.11 25.66 -38.59
CA GLY A 61 35.46 26.72 -39.36
C GLY A 61 33.94 26.75 -39.14
N ASN A 62 33.37 25.56 -38.95
CA ASN A 62 31.96 25.31 -38.65
C ASN A 62 31.85 24.70 -37.22
N ASP A 63 31.30 23.48 -37.09
CA ASP A 63 31.03 22.84 -35.80
C ASP A 63 32.24 22.10 -35.22
N LEU A 64 32.35 22.08 -33.89
CA LEU A 64 33.25 21.24 -33.13
C LEU A 64 32.44 20.24 -32.30
N ARG A 65 32.73 18.94 -32.41
CA ARG A 65 31.97 17.88 -31.73
C ARG A 65 32.89 16.87 -31.04
N LEU A 66 32.74 16.72 -29.73
CA LEU A 66 33.22 15.58 -28.95
C LEU A 66 32.01 14.69 -28.62
N ARG A 67 32.12 13.38 -28.83
CA ARG A 67 31.07 12.42 -28.47
C ARG A 67 31.62 11.17 -27.79
N ALA A 68 31.24 10.96 -26.52
CA ALA A 68 31.78 9.92 -25.63
C ALA A 68 33.30 9.74 -25.81
N SER A 69 34.02 10.87 -25.83
CA SER A 69 35.42 10.99 -26.21
C SER A 69 36.13 12.03 -25.33
N GLU A 70 37.44 11.94 -25.27
CA GLU A 70 38.25 12.58 -24.23
C GLU A 70 39.38 13.44 -24.84
N ALA A 71 39.65 14.59 -24.23
CA ALA A 71 40.73 15.50 -24.63
C ALA A 71 41.51 15.96 -23.40
N ASN A 72 42.73 15.45 -23.25
CA ASN A 72 43.58 15.54 -22.07
C ASN A 72 44.84 16.38 -22.35
N ALA A 73 45.02 17.48 -21.61
CA ALA A 73 46.15 18.40 -21.80
C ALA A 73 46.93 18.67 -20.50
N GLY A 74 48.27 18.55 -20.58
CA GLY A 74 49.21 18.82 -19.48
C GLY A 74 49.33 20.31 -19.08
N ASN A 75 48.74 21.23 -19.85
CA ASN A 75 48.48 22.63 -19.50
C ASN A 75 47.01 22.95 -19.82
N ASP A 76 46.71 23.34 -21.07
CA ASP A 76 45.43 23.96 -21.46
C ASP A 76 44.72 23.17 -22.57
N VAL A 77 43.38 23.17 -22.55
CA VAL A 77 42.56 22.78 -23.70
C VAL A 77 41.82 24.00 -24.24
N GLU A 78 42.02 24.30 -25.52
CA GLU A 78 41.30 25.34 -26.26
C GLU A 78 40.42 24.72 -27.36
N LEU A 79 39.11 24.93 -27.28
CA LEU A 79 38.13 24.53 -28.27
C LEU A 79 37.56 25.78 -28.95
N ARG A 80 37.65 25.87 -30.28
CA ARG A 80 37.14 26.98 -31.10
C ARG A 80 36.23 26.47 -32.22
N ALA A 81 35.00 27.00 -32.30
CA ALA A 81 34.05 26.72 -33.38
C ALA A 81 33.55 28.02 -34.04
N GLY A 82 33.13 27.92 -35.30
CA GLY A 82 32.59 29.04 -36.07
C GLY A 82 33.63 29.98 -36.71
N LEU A 83 34.90 29.58 -36.79
CA LEU A 83 35.98 30.42 -37.32
C LEU A 83 35.80 30.87 -38.79
N LEU A 84 34.80 30.33 -39.51
CA LEU A 84 34.39 30.73 -40.86
C LEU A 84 32.86 30.89 -41.04
N ASP A 85 32.01 30.30 -40.17
CA ASP A 85 30.57 30.57 -40.11
C ASP A 85 30.13 30.96 -38.68
N SER A 86 29.43 32.10 -38.58
CA SER A 86 28.67 32.63 -37.44
C SER A 86 27.60 31.69 -36.82
N LYS A 87 27.65 30.40 -37.14
CA LYS A 87 26.73 29.33 -36.72
C LYS A 87 27.46 28.10 -36.18
N GLY A 88 28.78 28.13 -36.09
CA GLY A 88 29.54 27.00 -35.56
C GLY A 88 29.33 26.83 -34.06
N ASP A 89 28.94 25.62 -33.67
CA ASP A 89 28.70 25.25 -32.27
C ASP A 89 29.82 24.37 -31.72
N ILE A 90 30.05 24.44 -30.40
CA ILE A 90 30.79 23.42 -29.65
C ILE A 90 29.78 22.43 -29.04
N ASN A 91 29.97 21.14 -29.27
CA ASN A 91 29.08 20.08 -28.79
C ASN A 91 29.87 18.99 -28.06
N LEU A 92 29.77 18.93 -26.74
CA LEU A 92 30.29 17.86 -25.88
C LEU A 92 29.10 16.98 -25.46
N VAL A 93 28.96 15.80 -26.07
CA VAL A 93 27.72 15.02 -25.99
C VAL A 93 28.00 13.60 -25.53
N ALA A 94 27.20 13.09 -24.60
CA ALA A 94 27.27 11.69 -24.19
C ALA A 94 26.85 10.74 -25.34
N ALA A 95 27.27 9.48 -25.25
CA ALA A 95 26.68 8.40 -26.01
C ALA A 95 26.43 7.21 -25.08
N ASN A 96 25.40 6.42 -25.36
CA ASN A 96 24.96 5.44 -24.38
C ASN A 96 25.56 4.06 -24.67
N ASP A 97 26.12 3.46 -23.62
CA ASP A 97 26.25 2.01 -23.52
C ASP A 97 24.85 1.41 -23.45
N THR A 98 24.59 0.36 -24.22
CA THR A 98 23.33 -0.38 -24.16
C THR A 98 23.60 -1.83 -23.82
N THR A 99 22.82 -2.39 -22.90
CA THR A 99 22.85 -3.82 -22.58
C THR A 99 21.44 -4.36 -22.58
N TYR A 100 21.26 -5.48 -23.27
CA TYR A 100 20.05 -6.26 -23.32
C TYR A 100 20.37 -7.69 -22.88
N SER A 101 19.59 -8.24 -21.95
CA SER A 101 19.64 -9.67 -21.65
C SER A 101 18.25 -10.24 -21.49
N ARG A 102 18.05 -11.45 -22.02
CA ARG A 102 16.83 -12.22 -21.85
C ARG A 102 17.17 -13.67 -21.54
N SER A 103 16.81 -14.09 -20.33
CA SER A 103 16.95 -15.47 -19.86
C SER A 103 15.55 -16.07 -19.73
N GLU A 104 15.30 -17.18 -20.42
CA GLU A 104 14.07 -17.96 -20.30
C GLU A 104 14.40 -19.38 -19.84
N GLU A 105 13.67 -19.87 -18.85
CA GLU A 105 13.76 -21.25 -18.40
C GLU A 105 12.37 -21.90 -18.33
N TYR A 106 12.27 -23.12 -18.87
CA TYR A 106 11.11 -23.97 -18.66
C TYR A 106 11.54 -25.32 -18.06
N LYS A 107 10.73 -25.82 -17.13
CA LYS A 107 10.84 -27.13 -16.50
C LYS A 107 9.46 -27.78 -16.51
N LYS A 108 9.33 -28.92 -17.18
CA LYS A 108 8.16 -29.81 -17.11
C LYS A 108 8.60 -31.14 -16.51
N LYS A 109 7.85 -31.65 -15.53
CA LYS A 109 8.05 -32.96 -14.91
C LYS A 109 6.70 -33.68 -14.79
N VAL A 110 6.68 -34.96 -15.12
CA VAL A 110 5.59 -35.90 -14.87
C VAL A 110 6.14 -37.01 -13.97
N GLY A 111 5.40 -37.38 -12.94
CA GLY A 111 5.84 -38.26 -11.86
C GLY A 111 6.00 -37.53 -10.53
N LEU A 112 6.00 -38.30 -9.44
CA LEU A 112 5.88 -37.82 -8.07
C LEU A 112 6.98 -36.81 -7.68
N SER A 113 6.57 -35.72 -7.07
CA SER A 113 7.45 -34.69 -6.49
C SER A 113 6.88 -34.24 -5.15
N VAL A 114 7.73 -34.10 -4.13
CA VAL A 114 7.37 -33.44 -2.88
C VAL A 114 8.09 -32.08 -2.83
N SER A 115 7.43 -31.02 -2.35
CA SER A 115 8.09 -29.75 -2.06
C SER A 115 9.09 -29.89 -0.91
N SER A 116 10.16 -29.09 -0.96
CA SER A 116 11.18 -29.01 0.11
C SER A 116 10.95 -27.83 1.07
N ASP A 117 9.80 -27.17 0.97
CA ASP A 117 9.37 -26.14 1.91
C ASP A 117 8.85 -26.81 3.19
N LEU A 118 9.18 -26.23 4.34
CA LEU A 118 8.78 -26.71 5.65
C LEU A 118 7.35 -26.27 6.01
N VAL A 119 6.85 -25.18 5.39
CA VAL A 119 5.53 -24.58 5.64
C VAL A 119 4.46 -25.17 4.72
N ILE A 120 4.75 -25.34 3.43
CA ILE A 120 3.82 -25.90 2.44
C ILE A 120 4.33 -27.24 1.91
N ARG A 121 3.65 -28.32 2.31
CA ARG A 121 3.92 -29.69 1.82
C ARG A 121 2.98 -30.02 0.67
N SER A 122 3.47 -29.96 -0.57
CA SER A 122 2.73 -30.38 -1.76
C SER A 122 3.33 -31.64 -2.39
N VAL A 123 2.45 -32.50 -2.91
CA VAL A 123 2.76 -33.74 -3.61
C VAL A 123 2.20 -33.61 -5.03
N SER A 124 3.05 -33.21 -5.98
CA SER A 124 2.67 -33.04 -7.38
C SER A 124 2.96 -34.29 -8.22
N VAL A 125 1.99 -34.65 -9.07
CA VAL A 125 2.10 -35.72 -10.07
C VAL A 125 2.47 -35.19 -11.46
N ALA A 126 2.19 -33.92 -11.72
CA ALA A 126 2.73 -33.17 -12.85
C ALA A 126 3.01 -31.73 -12.42
N SER A 127 4.10 -31.15 -12.91
CA SER A 127 4.43 -29.74 -12.72
C SER A 127 5.07 -29.14 -13.97
N ALA A 128 4.73 -27.89 -14.24
CA ALA A 128 5.25 -27.08 -15.32
C ALA A 128 5.54 -25.67 -14.79
N LYS A 129 6.82 -25.30 -14.67
CA LYS A 129 7.23 -23.91 -14.42
C LYS A 129 7.86 -23.36 -15.68
N ALA A 130 7.38 -22.20 -16.11
CA ALA A 130 8.07 -21.34 -17.06
C ALA A 130 8.40 -20.04 -16.34
N ALA A 131 9.61 -19.52 -16.50
CA ALA A 131 10.02 -18.25 -15.92
C ALA A 131 11.01 -17.56 -16.84
N GLY A 132 11.09 -16.24 -16.73
CA GLY A 132 12.09 -15.48 -17.44
C GLY A 132 12.39 -14.15 -16.78
N GLN A 133 13.54 -13.60 -17.17
CA GLN A 133 14.01 -12.28 -16.82
C GLN A 133 14.44 -11.62 -18.13
N GLU A 134 13.95 -10.41 -18.37
CA GLU A 134 14.36 -9.54 -19.45
C GLU A 134 14.81 -8.22 -18.84
N ALA A 135 16.09 -7.90 -18.98
CA ALA A 135 16.73 -6.72 -18.40
C ALA A 135 17.35 -5.89 -19.51
N ARG A 136 17.02 -4.60 -19.53
CA ARG A 136 17.51 -3.62 -20.50
C ARG A 136 18.09 -2.43 -19.76
N SER A 137 19.27 -1.98 -20.15
CA SER A 137 19.85 -0.72 -19.66
C SER A 137 20.42 0.10 -20.81
N SER A 138 20.35 1.42 -20.63
CA SER A 138 21.04 2.42 -21.44
C SER A 138 21.73 3.37 -20.47
N THR A 139 23.06 3.52 -20.58
CA THR A 139 23.87 4.25 -19.60
C THR A 139 24.79 5.21 -20.33
N SER A 140 24.71 6.49 -19.99
CA SER A 140 25.42 7.58 -20.66
C SER A 140 26.91 7.54 -20.35
N VAL A 141 27.73 7.46 -21.40
CA VAL A 141 29.19 7.64 -21.36
C VAL A 141 29.49 9.06 -21.81
N ALA A 142 30.08 9.84 -20.89
CA ALA A 142 30.36 11.26 -21.05
C ALA A 142 31.41 11.56 -22.14
N SER A 143 31.33 12.72 -22.78
CA SER A 143 32.54 13.36 -23.32
C SER A 143 33.28 14.07 -22.19
N GLN A 144 34.62 14.15 -22.27
CA GLN A 144 35.46 14.78 -21.25
C GLN A 144 36.48 15.73 -21.89
N VAL A 145 36.72 16.85 -21.23
CA VAL A 145 37.81 17.79 -21.51
C VAL A 145 38.56 18.03 -20.21
N VAL A 146 39.85 17.71 -20.17
CA VAL A 146 40.68 17.80 -18.96
C VAL A 146 41.92 18.64 -19.23
N ALA A 147 42.13 19.66 -18.41
CA ALA A 147 43.29 20.54 -18.44
C ALA A 147 43.91 20.63 -17.04
N GLU A 148 45.22 20.45 -16.91
CA GLU A 148 45.93 20.69 -15.63
C GLU A 148 45.93 22.19 -15.24
N ARG A 149 45.69 23.09 -16.22
CA ARG A 149 45.57 24.53 -16.03
C ARG A 149 44.21 25.05 -16.54
N ASP A 150 44.07 25.51 -17.79
CA ASP A 150 42.84 26.18 -18.24
C ASP A 150 42.07 25.40 -19.34
N ALA A 151 40.73 25.39 -19.24
CA ALA A 151 39.85 24.86 -20.30
C ALA A 151 39.00 25.99 -20.90
N THR A 152 39.30 26.38 -22.14
CA THR A 152 38.64 27.49 -22.85
C THR A 152 37.81 26.98 -24.02
N LEU A 153 36.50 27.25 -24.00
CA LEU A 153 35.55 26.94 -25.07
C LEU A 153 35.03 28.25 -25.69
N GLN A 154 35.15 28.40 -27.00
CA GLN A 154 34.71 29.58 -27.77
C GLN A 154 33.90 29.16 -29.00
N ALA A 155 32.63 29.58 -29.08
CA ALA A 155 31.75 29.32 -30.22
C ALA A 155 31.06 30.60 -30.69
N GLU A 156 31.03 30.85 -32.01
CA GLU A 156 30.28 31.98 -32.58
C GLU A 156 28.76 31.85 -32.38
N ARG A 157 28.25 30.63 -32.16
CA ARG A 157 26.83 30.39 -31.82
C ARG A 157 26.67 29.72 -30.45
N ASP A 158 26.56 28.40 -30.35
CA ASP A 158 26.22 27.74 -29.07
C ASP A 158 27.36 26.88 -28.50
N ILE A 159 27.37 26.72 -27.17
CA ILE A 159 28.13 25.67 -26.47
C ILE A 159 27.13 24.71 -25.80
N ASN A 160 27.17 23.44 -26.19
CA ASN A 160 26.25 22.40 -25.70
C ASN A 160 27.03 21.30 -24.96
N LEU A 161 26.76 21.12 -23.67
CA LEU A 161 27.21 20.01 -22.84
C LEU A 161 26.00 19.15 -22.46
N LEU A 162 26.01 17.88 -22.86
CA LEU A 162 24.96 16.91 -22.55
C LEU A 162 25.57 15.65 -21.92
N GLY A 163 25.27 15.40 -20.64
CA GLY A 163 25.87 14.35 -19.82
C GLY A 163 27.40 14.27 -19.91
N SER A 164 28.07 15.43 -20.01
CA SER A 164 29.49 15.54 -20.36
C SER A 164 30.25 16.49 -19.42
N GLY A 165 31.57 16.34 -19.33
CA GLY A 165 32.41 17.06 -18.39
C GLY A 165 33.46 17.99 -19.00
N VAL A 166 33.78 19.06 -18.27
CA VAL A 166 34.97 19.90 -18.47
C VAL A 166 35.60 20.15 -17.11
N ASN A 167 36.88 19.82 -16.97
CA ASN A 167 37.63 19.88 -15.73
C ASN A 167 38.95 20.62 -15.96
N ALA A 168 39.20 21.70 -15.20
CA ALA A 168 40.42 22.50 -15.29
C ALA A 168 41.06 22.67 -13.90
N GLY A 169 42.36 22.39 -13.78
CA GLY A 169 43.10 22.57 -12.52
C GLY A 169 43.22 24.03 -12.07
N ARG A 170 42.98 24.98 -12.98
CA ARG A 170 42.78 26.41 -12.72
C ARG A 170 41.39 26.85 -13.21
N ASN A 171 41.26 27.41 -14.42
CA ASN A 171 40.03 28.11 -14.82
C ASN A 171 39.27 27.39 -15.95
N VAL A 172 37.94 27.42 -15.87
CA VAL A 172 37.03 27.01 -16.94
C VAL A 172 36.38 28.25 -17.52
N THR A 173 36.44 28.42 -18.85
CA THR A 173 35.85 29.60 -19.52
C THR A 173 35.04 29.19 -20.75
N LEU A 174 33.72 29.43 -20.72
CA LEU A 174 32.79 29.15 -21.82
C LEU A 174 32.28 30.47 -22.41
N ASN A 175 32.55 30.73 -23.69
CA ASN A 175 32.06 31.91 -24.41
C ASN A 175 31.26 31.49 -25.64
N ALA A 176 29.96 31.77 -25.64
CA ALA A 176 29.06 31.51 -26.76
C ALA A 176 28.48 32.82 -27.30
N GLY A 177 28.55 33.05 -28.62
CA GLY A 177 27.91 34.20 -29.27
C GLY A 177 26.38 34.20 -29.14
N ARG A 178 25.78 33.05 -28.77
CA ARG A 178 24.36 32.88 -28.47
C ARG A 178 24.13 32.14 -27.15
N ASP A 179 24.01 30.81 -27.13
CA ASP A 179 23.56 30.08 -25.93
C ASP A 179 24.64 29.18 -25.32
N VAL A 180 24.61 28.99 -24.00
CA VAL A 180 25.38 27.95 -23.30
C VAL A 180 24.42 27.01 -22.58
N ASN A 181 24.45 25.73 -22.93
CA ASN A 181 23.53 24.70 -22.42
C ASN A 181 24.33 23.60 -21.69
N VAL A 182 24.00 23.34 -20.41
CA VAL A 182 24.68 22.37 -19.54
C VAL A 182 23.63 21.44 -18.93
N ALA A 183 23.29 20.37 -19.66
CA ALA A 183 22.17 19.49 -19.35
C ALA A 183 22.63 18.07 -18.99
N ALA A 184 21.83 17.38 -18.17
CA ALA A 184 21.98 15.95 -17.93
C ALA A 184 21.58 15.15 -19.17
N ALA A 185 22.30 14.06 -19.46
CA ALA A 185 21.82 13.01 -20.34
C ALA A 185 20.86 12.06 -19.58
N GLU A 186 20.11 11.22 -20.28
CA GLU A 186 19.19 10.27 -19.65
C GLU A 186 19.76 8.85 -19.61
N ASN A 187 19.85 8.29 -18.40
CA ASN A 187 20.02 6.87 -18.17
C ASN A 187 18.66 6.17 -18.17
N HIS A 188 18.57 4.97 -18.72
CA HIS A 188 17.36 4.15 -18.73
C HIS A 188 17.62 2.76 -18.18
N ARG A 189 16.66 2.22 -17.43
CA ARG A 189 16.63 0.83 -16.98
C ARG A 189 15.22 0.27 -17.10
N ASP A 190 15.09 -0.96 -17.57
CA ASP A 190 13.82 -1.70 -17.71
C ASP A 190 14.09 -3.17 -17.39
N ASP A 191 13.93 -3.52 -16.11
CA ASP A 191 14.08 -4.87 -15.58
C ASP A 191 12.69 -5.50 -15.39
N GLN A 192 12.37 -6.53 -16.17
CA GLN A 192 11.13 -7.30 -16.06
C GLN A 192 11.42 -8.76 -15.69
N GLN A 193 10.89 -9.21 -14.55
CA GLN A 193 10.83 -10.61 -14.17
C GLN A 193 9.41 -11.15 -14.39
N TRP A 194 9.30 -12.39 -14.85
CA TRP A 194 8.02 -13.09 -14.91
C TRP A 194 8.17 -14.57 -14.55
N SER A 195 7.14 -15.12 -13.93
CA SER A 195 7.01 -16.56 -13.74
C SER A 195 5.57 -17.02 -13.91
N LYS A 196 5.44 -18.26 -14.38
CA LYS A 196 4.18 -18.99 -14.51
C LYS A 196 4.41 -20.41 -14.00
N THR A 197 3.92 -20.68 -12.81
CA THR A 197 3.91 -22.03 -12.22
C THR A 197 2.57 -22.69 -12.53
N THR A 198 2.57 -23.97 -12.84
CA THR A 198 1.35 -24.79 -12.93
C THR A 198 1.64 -26.16 -12.35
N GLN A 199 0.87 -26.56 -11.34
CA GLN A 199 1.03 -27.84 -10.64
C GLN A 199 -0.27 -28.62 -10.69
N VAL A 200 -0.16 -29.95 -10.72
CA VAL A 200 -1.28 -30.88 -10.56
C VAL A 200 -0.91 -31.88 -9.47
N GLY A 201 -1.72 -31.97 -8.41
CA GLY A 201 -1.39 -32.78 -7.24
C GLY A 201 -2.24 -32.47 -6.02
N LEU A 202 -1.65 -32.78 -4.86
CA LEU A 202 -2.16 -32.43 -3.53
C LEU A 202 -1.29 -31.32 -2.93
N SER A 203 -1.88 -30.31 -2.29
CA SER A 203 -1.17 -29.29 -1.52
C SER A 203 -1.72 -29.25 -0.09
N PHE A 204 -0.85 -29.07 0.89
CA PHE A 204 -1.19 -28.89 2.31
C PHE A 204 -0.42 -27.68 2.87
N ALA A 205 -1.13 -26.76 3.51
CA ALA A 205 -0.58 -25.55 4.13
C ALA A 205 -1.24 -25.30 5.50
N SER A 206 -0.52 -24.68 6.42
CA SER A 206 -0.99 -24.36 7.77
C SER A 206 -0.59 -22.95 8.18
N ASP A 207 -1.46 -22.27 8.92
CA ASP A 207 -1.23 -20.95 9.51
C ASP A 207 -1.70 -20.91 10.99
N ASP A 208 -1.64 -19.75 11.65
CA ASP A 208 -2.07 -19.55 13.05
C ASP A 208 -3.60 -19.74 13.25
N ASN A 209 -4.39 -19.84 12.19
CA ASN A 209 -5.85 -20.03 12.23
C ASN A 209 -6.31 -21.40 11.74
N GLY A 210 -5.60 -22.07 10.84
CA GLY A 210 -6.08 -23.36 10.32
C GLY A 210 -5.12 -24.16 9.44
N VAL A 211 -5.62 -25.32 9.00
CA VAL A 211 -4.97 -26.22 8.04
C VAL A 211 -5.81 -26.28 6.77
N SER A 212 -5.21 -25.99 5.63
CA SER A 212 -5.83 -26.14 4.32
C SER A 212 -5.21 -27.28 3.52
N PHE A 213 -6.05 -27.94 2.72
CA PHE A 213 -5.67 -29.00 1.79
C PHE A 213 -6.34 -28.74 0.44
N PHE A 214 -5.66 -29.03 -0.66
CA PHE A 214 -6.24 -28.91 -2.00
C PHE A 214 -5.78 -30.05 -2.91
N ALA A 215 -6.68 -30.50 -3.78
CA ALA A 215 -6.48 -31.58 -4.73
C ALA A 215 -6.99 -31.17 -6.11
N GLY A 216 -6.08 -30.96 -7.06
CA GLY A 216 -6.44 -30.52 -8.41
C GLY A 216 -5.29 -29.86 -9.15
N SER A 217 -5.61 -28.84 -9.95
CA SER A 217 -4.64 -28.02 -10.68
C SER A 217 -4.56 -26.60 -10.14
N GLU A 218 -3.35 -26.13 -9.85
CA GLU A 218 -3.05 -24.76 -9.42
C GLU A 218 -2.22 -24.07 -10.51
N LYS A 219 -2.54 -22.82 -10.84
CA LYS A 219 -1.81 -21.97 -11.78
C LYS A 219 -1.55 -20.61 -11.12
N GLU A 220 -0.28 -20.31 -10.96
CA GLU A 220 0.23 -19.05 -10.47
C GLU A 220 0.90 -18.28 -11.63
N LYS A 221 0.64 -16.98 -11.77
CA LYS A 221 1.58 -16.03 -12.38
C LYS A 221 2.11 -15.08 -11.32
N ALA A 222 3.36 -14.66 -11.49
CA ALA A 222 3.88 -13.43 -10.93
C ALA A 222 4.65 -12.67 -12.03
N LYS A 223 4.51 -11.35 -12.09
CA LYS A 223 5.33 -10.45 -12.92
C LYS A 223 5.70 -9.23 -12.08
N ASP A 224 6.99 -8.96 -12.01
CA ASP A 224 7.56 -7.75 -11.42
C ASP A 224 8.24 -6.95 -12.54
N ARG A 225 8.10 -5.63 -12.55
CA ARG A 225 8.83 -4.76 -13.47
C ARG A 225 9.26 -3.46 -12.80
N LEU A 226 10.53 -3.13 -12.93
CA LEU A 226 11.12 -1.86 -12.54
C LEU A 226 11.57 -1.13 -13.81
N ARG A 227 10.99 0.05 -14.06
CA ARG A 227 11.51 1.00 -15.05
C ARG A 227 12.07 2.22 -14.32
N GLN A 228 13.21 2.72 -14.76
CA GLN A 228 13.84 3.94 -14.24
C GLN A 228 14.35 4.80 -15.39
N GLN A 229 14.11 6.10 -15.29
CA GLN A 229 14.72 7.15 -16.10
C GLN A 229 15.40 8.11 -15.10
N LEU A 230 16.73 8.21 -15.19
CA LEU A 230 17.58 8.92 -14.21
C LEU A 230 18.51 9.91 -14.93
N ALA A 231 18.83 11.03 -14.29
CA ALA A 231 19.60 12.12 -14.87
C ALA A 231 21.11 11.92 -14.67
N ALA A 232 21.82 11.66 -15.78
CA ALA A 232 23.28 11.61 -15.85
C ALA A 232 23.84 13.02 -16.09
N ALA A 233 24.18 13.72 -15.00
CA ALA A 233 24.63 15.11 -15.01
C ALA A 233 25.77 15.43 -16.00
N SER A 234 25.74 16.63 -16.58
CA SER A 234 26.97 17.29 -17.02
C SER A 234 27.71 17.88 -15.81
N GLN A 235 29.04 17.97 -15.89
CA GLN A 235 29.87 18.48 -14.79
C GLN A 235 30.92 19.49 -15.27
N LEU A 236 30.81 20.74 -14.84
CA LEU A 236 31.83 21.76 -15.04
C LEU A 236 32.62 21.94 -13.75
N LYS A 237 33.96 21.86 -13.81
CA LYS A 237 34.81 21.96 -12.63
C LYS A 237 36.05 22.82 -12.87
N ALA A 238 36.21 23.87 -12.07
CA ALA A 238 37.40 24.72 -12.01
C ALA A 238 38.11 24.57 -10.66
N GLY A 239 39.44 24.49 -10.66
CA GLY A 239 40.26 24.55 -9.45
C GLY A 239 40.37 25.95 -8.86
N GLN A 240 40.08 26.98 -9.65
CA GLN A 240 39.91 28.38 -9.25
C GLN A 240 38.56 28.90 -9.77
N ASP A 241 38.52 29.53 -10.94
CA ASP A 241 37.35 30.32 -11.37
C ASP A 241 36.59 29.68 -12.55
N LEU A 242 35.26 29.77 -12.53
CA LEU A 242 34.36 29.29 -13.59
C LEU A 242 33.62 30.49 -14.20
N ASP A 243 34.04 30.92 -15.38
CA ASP A 243 33.45 32.04 -16.14
C ASP A 243 32.60 31.51 -17.31
N VAL A 244 31.32 31.87 -17.36
CA VAL A 244 30.44 31.58 -18.50
C VAL A 244 29.84 32.87 -19.03
N THR A 245 29.96 33.09 -20.34
CA THR A 245 29.36 34.23 -21.06
C THR A 245 28.55 33.71 -22.25
N ALA A 246 27.24 33.91 -22.18
CA ALA A 246 26.30 33.65 -23.28
C ALA A 246 25.83 34.99 -23.87
N GLY A 247 25.95 35.17 -25.20
CA GLY A 247 25.39 36.33 -25.91
C GLY A 247 23.87 36.45 -25.82
N ARG A 248 23.20 35.36 -25.40
CA ARG A 248 21.76 35.27 -25.20
C ARG A 248 21.41 34.48 -23.94
N ASP A 249 21.35 33.14 -23.97
CA ASP A 249 20.79 32.34 -22.85
C ASP A 249 21.83 31.41 -22.20
N PHE A 250 21.84 31.32 -20.87
CA PHE A 250 22.48 30.22 -20.14
C PHE A 250 21.42 29.27 -19.58
N ASN A 251 21.55 27.97 -19.83
CA ASN A 251 20.59 26.95 -19.38
C ASN A 251 21.33 25.77 -18.71
N GLN A 252 21.07 25.54 -17.43
CA GLN A 252 21.57 24.39 -16.67
C GLN A 252 20.41 23.48 -16.27
N THR A 253 20.52 22.17 -16.52
CA THR A 253 19.46 21.21 -16.21
C THR A 253 20.03 19.93 -15.59
N GLY A 254 19.66 19.64 -14.34
CA GLY A 254 20.13 18.50 -13.54
C GLY A 254 21.65 18.27 -13.56
N SER A 255 22.44 19.35 -13.59
CA SER A 255 23.89 19.31 -13.82
C SER A 255 24.66 20.06 -12.72
N ASP A 256 25.97 19.85 -12.64
CA ASP A 256 26.81 20.36 -11.55
C ASP A 256 27.89 21.33 -12.05
N LEU A 257 27.98 22.50 -11.42
CA LEU A 257 29.01 23.52 -11.62
C LEU A 257 29.79 23.69 -10.31
N ILE A 258 31.12 23.54 -10.35
CA ILE A 258 31.99 23.58 -9.16
C ILE A 258 33.19 24.47 -9.42
N ALA A 259 33.49 25.41 -8.52
CA ALA A 259 34.66 26.29 -8.59
C ALA A 259 35.38 26.38 -7.23
N GLY A 260 36.71 26.26 -7.24
CA GLY A 260 37.54 26.44 -6.03
C GLY A 260 37.50 27.86 -5.46
N HIS A 261 37.19 28.85 -6.29
CA HIS A 261 36.92 30.24 -5.93
C HIS A 261 35.52 30.65 -6.39
N ASP A 262 35.40 31.32 -7.54
CA ASP A 262 34.19 32.03 -7.96
C ASP A 262 33.48 31.34 -9.13
N ILE A 263 32.14 31.31 -9.09
CA ILE A 263 31.28 30.96 -10.24
C ILE A 263 30.65 32.25 -10.77
N LYS A 264 30.83 32.53 -12.06
CA LYS A 264 30.25 33.70 -12.72
C LYS A 264 29.53 33.32 -14.01
N LEU A 265 28.22 33.55 -14.03
CA LEU A 265 27.31 33.28 -15.15
C LEU A 265 26.76 34.60 -15.68
N GLY A 266 27.12 34.97 -16.91
CA GLY A 266 26.62 36.16 -17.60
C GLY A 266 25.81 35.78 -18.84
N ALA A 267 24.61 36.35 -18.98
CA ALA A 267 23.74 36.11 -20.13
C ALA A 267 23.16 37.41 -20.70
N GLY A 268 23.23 37.58 -22.02
CA GLY A 268 22.66 38.74 -22.71
C GLY A 268 21.13 38.82 -22.62
N ARG A 269 20.46 37.71 -22.30
CA ARG A 269 19.03 37.58 -22.04
C ARG A 269 18.81 36.79 -20.72
N ASP A 270 18.62 35.47 -20.75
CA ASP A 270 18.11 34.72 -19.58
C ASP A 270 19.14 33.75 -18.96
N ILE A 271 19.02 33.48 -17.65
CA ILE A 271 19.77 32.45 -16.90
C ILE A 271 18.76 31.48 -16.27
N ASN A 272 18.75 30.22 -16.71
CA ASN A 272 17.85 29.18 -16.23
C ASN A 272 18.62 28.06 -15.53
N ILE A 273 18.25 27.72 -14.29
CA ILE A 273 18.86 26.67 -13.46
C ILE A 273 17.75 25.74 -12.98
N ASP A 274 17.43 24.73 -13.80
CA ASP A 274 16.34 23.79 -13.57
C ASP A 274 16.85 22.44 -13.03
N ALA A 275 16.03 21.78 -12.21
CA ALA A 275 16.22 20.37 -11.86
C ALA A 275 15.78 19.46 -13.03
N ALA A 276 16.53 18.38 -13.30
CA ALA A 276 16.12 17.39 -14.29
C ALA A 276 15.11 16.42 -13.67
N ARG A 277 13.99 16.16 -14.36
CA ARG A 277 13.00 15.19 -13.90
C ARG A 277 13.54 13.76 -13.98
N GLU A 278 13.35 13.00 -12.91
CA GLU A 278 13.55 11.56 -12.88
C GLU A 278 12.21 10.84 -12.82
N THR A 279 12.16 9.56 -13.20
CA THR A 279 10.92 8.77 -13.12
C THR A 279 11.22 7.30 -12.86
N GLN A 280 10.57 6.74 -11.84
CA GLN A 280 10.64 5.34 -11.45
C GLN A 280 9.23 4.73 -11.48
N VAL A 281 9.05 3.66 -12.26
CA VAL A 281 7.79 2.89 -12.34
C VAL A 281 8.03 1.50 -11.79
N ARG A 282 7.19 1.06 -10.85
CA ARG A 282 7.16 -0.29 -10.30
C ARG A 282 5.80 -0.92 -10.61
N GLU A 283 5.80 -1.98 -11.42
CA GLU A 283 4.62 -2.80 -11.70
C GLU A 283 4.77 -4.15 -10.96
N GLN A 284 3.75 -4.57 -10.22
CA GLN A 284 3.65 -5.92 -9.66
C GLN A 284 2.29 -6.54 -10.04
N GLU A 285 2.29 -7.75 -10.59
CA GLU A 285 1.11 -8.49 -11.04
C GLU A 285 1.17 -9.92 -10.51
N HIS A 286 0.20 -10.33 -9.68
CA HIS A 286 0.04 -11.70 -9.20
C HIS A 286 -1.33 -12.25 -9.62
N GLU A 287 -1.37 -13.40 -10.31
CA GLU A 287 -2.60 -14.07 -10.73
C GLU A 287 -2.60 -15.53 -10.24
N TYR A 288 -3.40 -15.82 -9.21
CA TYR A 288 -3.61 -17.18 -8.70
C TYR A 288 -4.93 -17.75 -9.20
N VAL A 289 -4.89 -18.90 -9.85
CA VAL A 289 -6.08 -19.63 -10.34
C VAL A 289 -5.99 -21.08 -9.91
N SER A 290 -6.93 -21.56 -9.11
CA SER A 290 -7.05 -22.98 -8.78
C SER A 290 -8.30 -23.61 -9.40
N HIS A 291 -8.20 -24.88 -9.78
CA HIS A 291 -9.33 -25.68 -10.19
C HIS A 291 -9.21 -27.10 -9.63
N GLY A 292 -10.12 -27.49 -8.74
CA GLY A 292 -10.03 -28.74 -7.98
C GLY A 292 -10.91 -28.74 -6.73
N ALA A 293 -10.71 -29.75 -5.88
CA ALA A 293 -11.33 -29.88 -4.56
C ALA A 293 -10.37 -29.34 -3.49
N GLY A 294 -10.67 -28.17 -2.93
CA GLY A 294 -10.04 -27.68 -1.71
C GLY A 294 -10.89 -27.99 -0.48
N GLY A 295 -10.23 -28.05 0.68
CA GLY A 295 -10.87 -27.93 1.98
C GLY A 295 -9.96 -27.19 2.97
N SER A 296 -10.56 -26.67 4.03
CA SER A 296 -9.86 -25.96 5.10
C SER A 296 -10.54 -26.22 6.43
N ILE A 297 -9.73 -26.56 7.42
CA ILE A 297 -10.12 -26.73 8.82
C ILE A 297 -9.64 -25.50 9.57
N ASN A 298 -10.56 -24.57 9.87
CA ASN A 298 -10.26 -23.32 10.57
C ASN A 298 -10.60 -23.48 12.06
N HIS A 299 -9.59 -23.30 12.92
CA HIS A 299 -9.71 -23.31 14.37
C HIS A 299 -9.63 -21.91 15.01
N ASN A 300 -9.59 -20.82 14.22
CA ASN A 300 -9.71 -19.41 14.65
C ASN A 300 -8.71 -18.92 15.73
N PHE A 301 -7.62 -19.65 16.00
CA PHE A 301 -6.75 -19.36 17.15
C PHE A 301 -6.05 -17.99 17.06
N GLY A 302 -5.50 -17.64 15.89
CA GLY A 302 -4.94 -16.31 15.62
C GLY A 302 -5.98 -15.20 15.80
N ASN A 303 -7.17 -15.38 15.23
CA ASN A 303 -8.28 -14.43 15.36
C ASN A 303 -8.66 -14.17 16.83
N THR A 304 -8.75 -15.24 17.63
CA THR A 304 -9.06 -15.16 19.07
C THR A 304 -7.91 -14.51 19.86
N LYS A 305 -6.65 -14.88 19.58
CA LYS A 305 -5.46 -14.28 20.18
C LYS A 305 -5.41 -12.78 19.93
N ASP A 306 -5.64 -12.34 18.70
CA ASP A 306 -5.55 -10.94 18.32
C ASP A 306 -6.72 -10.12 18.90
N ALA A 307 -7.95 -10.67 18.90
CA ALA A 307 -9.12 -10.06 19.53
C ALA A 307 -8.98 -9.97 21.07
N VAL A 308 -8.57 -11.05 21.75
CA VAL A 308 -8.30 -11.05 23.20
C VAL A 308 -7.16 -10.09 23.55
N SER A 309 -6.10 -10.01 22.73
CA SER A 309 -5.04 -9.02 22.91
C SER A 309 -5.51 -7.57 22.75
N SER A 310 -6.67 -7.36 22.11
CA SER A 310 -7.27 -6.06 21.79
C SER A 310 -8.46 -5.68 22.67
N ALA A 311 -8.93 -6.60 23.52
CA ALA A 311 -10.00 -6.36 24.48
C ALA A 311 -9.65 -5.17 25.40
N GLY A 312 -10.53 -4.15 25.45
CA GLY A 312 -10.36 -2.97 26.29
C GLY A 312 -9.67 -1.75 25.65
N LYS A 313 -9.57 -1.63 24.31
CA LYS A 313 -8.80 -0.56 23.61
C LYS A 313 -9.63 0.39 22.70
N GLY A 314 -9.07 1.58 22.41
CA GLY A 314 -9.48 2.65 21.47
C GLY A 314 -9.72 4.05 22.13
N GLU A 315 -10.83 4.81 21.91
CA GLU A 315 -11.01 6.27 22.28
C GLU A 315 -12.08 6.74 23.35
N ASN A 316 -13.36 6.35 23.36
CA ASN A 316 -14.45 6.55 24.40
C ASN A 316 -14.83 5.36 25.39
N ALA A 317 -16.10 4.94 25.59
CA ALA A 317 -16.48 3.92 26.61
C ALA A 317 -17.03 2.55 26.12
N VAL A 318 -18.03 2.50 25.24
CA VAL A 318 -18.74 1.28 24.79
C VAL A 318 -17.82 0.33 23.98
N SER A 319 -16.60 0.75 23.68
CA SER A 319 -15.38 0.17 23.08
C SER A 319 -14.63 -0.82 23.88
N LYS A 320 -14.36 -0.42 25.12
CA LYS A 320 -13.94 -1.37 26.14
C LYS A 320 -14.97 -2.49 26.18
N GLY A 321 -16.26 -2.13 26.16
CA GLY A 321 -17.37 -3.04 25.86
C GLY A 321 -17.18 -3.83 24.56
N SER A 322 -17.24 -3.21 23.39
CA SER A 322 -17.42 -3.87 22.09
C SER A 322 -16.21 -4.66 21.62
N SER A 323 -14.99 -4.26 22.02
CA SER A 323 -13.77 -5.09 21.86
C SER A 323 -13.75 -6.25 22.84
N THR A 324 -14.26 -6.12 24.09
CA THR A 324 -14.47 -7.29 24.97
C THR A 324 -15.60 -8.20 24.47
N LEU A 325 -16.69 -7.66 23.93
CA LEU A 325 -17.78 -8.42 23.29
C LEU A 325 -17.26 -9.19 22.07
N GLN A 326 -16.47 -8.53 21.21
CA GLN A 326 -15.81 -9.19 20.07
C GLN A 326 -14.78 -10.22 20.52
N ALA A 327 -14.06 -10.00 21.63
CA ALA A 327 -13.16 -10.99 22.22
C ALA A 327 -13.94 -12.20 22.77
N ILE A 328 -15.03 -11.99 23.52
CA ILE A 328 -15.95 -13.03 24.00
C ILE A 328 -16.50 -13.85 22.82
N ASP A 329 -17.01 -13.18 21.79
CA ASP A 329 -17.53 -13.80 20.57
C ASP A 329 -16.43 -14.61 19.85
N SER A 330 -15.17 -14.11 19.82
CA SER A 330 -14.02 -14.84 19.25
C SER A 330 -13.57 -16.05 20.08
N VAL A 331 -13.69 -15.99 21.41
CA VAL A 331 -13.42 -17.13 22.31
C VAL A 331 -14.52 -18.18 22.14
N ASN A 332 -15.78 -17.77 22.01
CA ASN A 332 -16.89 -18.66 21.67
C ASN A 332 -16.70 -19.31 20.29
N GLN A 333 -16.26 -18.56 19.28
CA GLN A 333 -15.98 -19.08 17.93
C GLN A 333 -14.77 -20.05 17.90
N PHE A 334 -13.83 -19.92 18.83
CA PHE A 334 -12.77 -20.92 19.05
C PHE A 334 -13.33 -22.17 19.76
N LEU A 335 -14.03 -21.99 20.89
CA LEU A 335 -14.56 -23.09 21.72
C LEU A 335 -15.73 -23.86 21.09
N ALA A 336 -16.39 -23.29 20.08
CA ALA A 336 -17.30 -24.01 19.18
C ALA A 336 -16.61 -25.13 18.36
N GLY A 337 -15.28 -25.22 18.44
CA GLY A 337 -14.46 -26.18 17.74
C GLY A 337 -14.18 -25.76 16.29
N PRO A 338 -13.21 -26.41 15.62
CA PRO A 338 -12.87 -26.08 14.26
C PRO A 338 -14.06 -26.21 13.31
N THR A 339 -14.22 -25.23 12.42
CA THR A 339 -15.11 -25.35 11.25
C THR A 339 -14.35 -26.02 10.11
N ALA A 340 -15.07 -26.76 9.27
CA ALA A 340 -14.54 -27.33 8.04
C ALA A 340 -15.32 -26.80 6.86
N ASP A 341 -14.62 -26.20 5.90
CA ASP A 341 -15.17 -25.71 4.65
C ASP A 341 -14.53 -26.48 3.48
N GLY A 342 -15.34 -26.88 2.50
CA GLY A 342 -14.95 -27.63 1.32
C GLY A 342 -15.43 -26.92 0.05
N LYS A 343 -14.54 -26.77 -0.93
CA LYS A 343 -14.81 -26.02 -2.17
C LYS A 343 -14.32 -26.79 -3.39
N PHE A 344 -15.24 -27.25 -4.24
CA PHE A 344 -14.91 -27.85 -5.53
C PHE A 344 -15.32 -26.90 -6.66
N GLY A 345 -14.36 -26.35 -7.40
CA GLY A 345 -14.69 -25.38 -8.44
C GLY A 345 -13.48 -24.71 -9.04
N ARG A 346 -13.68 -23.55 -9.66
CA ARG A 346 -12.62 -22.62 -10.07
C ARG A 346 -12.57 -21.46 -9.08
N SER A 347 -11.40 -21.15 -8.55
CA SER A 347 -11.11 -19.84 -7.95
C SER A 347 -10.15 -19.07 -8.86
N ALA A 348 -10.27 -17.74 -8.87
CA ALA A 348 -9.28 -16.86 -9.48
C ALA A 348 -9.16 -15.56 -8.69
N GLN A 349 -7.95 -15.28 -8.22
CA GLN A 349 -7.55 -14.05 -7.54
C GLN A 349 -6.46 -13.37 -8.36
N SER A 350 -6.60 -12.06 -8.55
CA SER A 350 -5.63 -11.21 -9.23
C SER A 350 -5.35 -9.99 -8.37
N SER A 351 -4.08 -9.61 -8.24
CA SER A 351 -3.65 -8.36 -7.62
C SER A 351 -2.66 -7.69 -8.56
N GLN A 352 -2.91 -6.43 -8.90
CA GLN A 352 -1.99 -5.58 -9.65
C GLN A 352 -1.72 -4.32 -8.83
N GLN A 353 -0.46 -3.92 -8.73
CA GLN A 353 -0.07 -2.64 -8.14
C GLN A 353 0.90 -1.94 -9.09
N THR A 354 0.59 -0.69 -9.43
CA THR A 354 1.44 0.21 -10.21
C THR A 354 1.81 1.38 -9.32
N SER A 355 3.10 1.62 -9.07
CA SER A 355 3.58 2.85 -8.44
C SER A 355 4.44 3.62 -9.42
N ILE A 356 4.19 4.92 -9.53
CA ILE A 356 4.95 5.87 -10.34
C ILE A 356 5.47 6.95 -9.41
N ASP A 357 6.78 7.16 -9.44
CA ASP A 357 7.52 8.07 -8.58
C ASP A 357 8.30 9.03 -9.49
N GLN A 358 7.95 10.32 -9.46
CA GLN A 358 8.51 11.38 -10.29
C GLN A 358 9.23 12.39 -9.38
N GLY A 359 10.49 12.08 -9.07
CA GLY A 359 11.41 13.00 -8.41
C GLY A 359 12.09 13.96 -9.38
N ASN A 360 12.95 14.83 -8.85
CA ASN A 360 13.79 15.72 -9.65
C ASN A 360 15.23 15.71 -9.12
N ARG A 361 16.22 15.52 -9.99
CA ARG A 361 17.65 15.73 -9.68
C ARG A 361 17.94 17.23 -9.77
N THR A 362 18.32 17.82 -8.64
CA THR A 362 18.70 19.23 -8.55
C THR A 362 19.84 19.60 -9.52
N SER A 363 19.89 20.87 -9.92
CA SER A 363 21.10 21.48 -10.48
C SER A 363 21.93 22.09 -9.36
N THR A 364 23.26 21.97 -9.40
CA THR A 364 24.15 22.44 -8.33
C THR A 364 25.15 23.49 -8.83
N LEU A 365 25.39 24.52 -8.01
CA LEU A 365 26.46 25.50 -8.15
C LEU A 365 27.18 25.57 -6.81
N ASP A 366 28.45 25.18 -6.75
CA ASP A 366 29.26 25.16 -5.52
C ASP A 366 30.56 25.96 -5.71
N ALA A 367 30.69 27.08 -5.00
CA ALA A 367 31.79 28.04 -5.13
C ALA A 367 32.50 28.24 -3.77
N GLY A 368 33.82 28.09 -3.74
CA GLY A 368 34.63 28.32 -2.53
C GLY A 368 34.60 29.78 -2.03
N ASN A 369 34.30 30.73 -2.90
CA ASN A 369 34.13 32.16 -2.62
C ASN A 369 32.70 32.59 -3.05
N ASP A 370 32.54 33.22 -4.23
CA ASP A 370 31.30 33.90 -4.63
C ASP A 370 30.58 33.24 -5.80
N ILE A 371 29.24 33.32 -5.81
CA ILE A 371 28.40 33.01 -6.97
C ILE A 371 27.82 34.31 -7.51
N THR A 372 28.04 34.61 -8.80
CA THR A 372 27.48 35.78 -9.50
C THR A 372 26.67 35.37 -10.72
N LEU A 373 25.40 35.75 -10.76
CA LEU A 373 24.50 35.61 -11.92
C LEU A 373 24.12 37.01 -12.41
N ASP A 374 24.44 37.35 -13.66
CA ASP A 374 24.05 38.63 -14.27
C ASP A 374 23.33 38.41 -15.62
N ALA A 375 22.00 38.61 -15.62
CA ALA A 375 21.12 38.46 -16.77
C ALA A 375 20.69 39.84 -17.32
N GLY A 376 20.63 39.97 -18.65
CA GLY A 376 20.03 41.13 -19.31
C GLY A 376 18.50 41.18 -19.21
N ASN A 377 17.89 40.00 -19.10
CA ASN A 377 16.51 39.73 -18.73
C ASN A 377 16.52 38.84 -17.46
N ASP A 378 16.12 37.57 -17.55
CA ASP A 378 15.45 36.92 -16.42
C ASP A 378 16.28 35.80 -15.81
N VAL A 379 16.23 35.66 -14.48
CA VAL A 379 16.91 34.57 -13.76
C VAL A 379 15.88 33.62 -13.15
N THR A 380 15.80 32.39 -13.66
CA THR A 380 14.93 31.33 -13.13
C THR A 380 15.77 30.25 -12.44
N ILE A 381 15.40 29.87 -11.21
CA ILE A 381 15.99 28.77 -10.45
C ILE A 381 14.86 27.86 -9.95
N LYS A 382 14.82 26.59 -10.40
CA LYS A 382 13.75 25.63 -10.09
C LYS A 382 14.33 24.31 -9.59
N GLY A 383 14.32 24.12 -8.28
CA GLY A 383 15.04 23.00 -7.63
C GLY A 383 16.56 23.13 -7.77
N GLY A 384 17.10 24.35 -7.83
CA GLY A 384 18.54 24.60 -7.83
C GLY A 384 19.13 24.59 -6.42
N GLN A 385 20.39 24.20 -6.26
CA GLN A 385 21.16 24.32 -5.01
C GLN A 385 22.39 25.19 -5.30
N LEU A 386 22.40 26.41 -4.74
CA LEU A 386 23.50 27.38 -4.89
C LEU A 386 24.20 27.49 -3.54
N GLN A 387 25.50 27.19 -3.49
CA GLN A 387 26.32 27.23 -2.29
C GLN A 387 27.57 28.09 -2.54
N ALA A 388 27.72 29.16 -1.76
CA ALA A 388 28.88 30.05 -1.82
C ALA A 388 29.58 30.11 -0.45
N GLY A 389 30.90 29.87 -0.41
CA GLY A 389 31.70 30.02 0.81
C GLY A 389 31.72 31.46 1.35
N ARG A 390 31.39 32.44 0.50
CA ARG A 390 31.18 33.84 0.83
C ARG A 390 29.81 34.32 0.34
N ASP A 391 29.70 34.92 -0.86
CA ASP A 391 28.52 35.69 -1.24
C ASP A 391 27.77 35.11 -2.46
N ILE A 392 26.43 35.24 -2.48
CA ILE A 392 25.60 34.98 -3.68
C ILE A 392 25.03 36.30 -4.16
N ALA A 393 25.31 36.68 -5.41
CA ALA A 393 24.77 37.87 -6.06
C ALA A 393 24.01 37.49 -7.34
N ILE A 394 22.72 37.81 -7.40
CA ILE A 394 21.86 37.57 -8.56
C ILE A 394 21.26 38.88 -9.03
N LYS A 395 21.35 39.17 -10.33
CA LYS A 395 20.83 40.37 -10.97
C LYS A 395 20.11 40.02 -12.27
N GLY A 396 18.96 40.66 -12.48
CA GLY A 396 18.15 40.50 -13.69
C GLY A 396 17.04 41.56 -13.77
N ARG A 397 16.18 41.43 -14.79
CA ARG A 397 14.90 42.14 -14.87
C ARG A 397 13.94 41.50 -13.87
N ASP A 398 13.60 40.24 -14.09
CA ASP A 398 12.80 39.42 -13.18
C ASP A 398 13.66 38.28 -12.60
N ILE A 399 13.43 37.92 -11.32
CA ILE A 399 14.14 36.84 -10.63
C ILE A 399 13.11 35.89 -10.00
N ASP A 400 13.07 34.64 -10.48
CA ASP A 400 12.17 33.57 -10.05
C ASP A 400 12.94 32.44 -9.34
N ILE A 401 12.74 32.29 -8.03
CA ILE A 401 13.32 31.19 -7.22
C ILE A 401 12.17 30.28 -6.76
N ASP A 402 11.94 29.19 -7.48
CA ASP A 402 10.75 28.32 -7.38
C ASP A 402 11.13 26.86 -7.11
N VAL A 403 10.15 26.02 -6.80
CA VAL A 403 10.33 24.58 -6.55
C VAL A 403 10.26 23.77 -7.86
N ALA A 404 11.09 22.75 -8.00
CA ALA A 404 10.86 21.75 -9.04
C ALA A 404 9.75 20.77 -8.60
N GLN A 405 8.61 20.85 -9.28
CA GLN A 405 7.42 20.03 -9.01
C GLN A 405 7.60 18.58 -9.47
N GLY A 406 7.16 17.64 -8.64
CA GLY A 406 7.20 16.19 -8.83
C GLY A 406 5.90 15.53 -8.33
N SER A 407 5.80 14.20 -8.41
CA SER A 407 4.62 13.49 -7.92
C SER A 407 4.88 12.02 -7.59
N VAL A 408 4.14 11.48 -6.63
CA VAL A 408 4.06 10.04 -6.35
C VAL A 408 2.63 9.59 -6.56
N SER A 409 2.41 8.60 -7.40
CA SER A 409 1.11 7.94 -7.56
C SER A 409 1.19 6.43 -7.35
N GLN A 410 0.09 5.86 -6.87
CA GLN A 410 -0.09 4.43 -6.67
C GLN A 410 -1.51 4.03 -7.09
N GLU A 411 -1.59 3.15 -8.08
CA GLU A 411 -2.79 2.41 -8.49
C GLU A 411 -2.68 1.00 -7.90
N SER A 412 -3.73 0.53 -7.24
CA SER A 412 -3.86 -0.85 -6.77
C SER A 412 -5.20 -1.40 -7.21
N GLN A 413 -5.20 -2.51 -7.94
CA GLN A 413 -6.40 -3.23 -8.37
C GLN A 413 -6.37 -4.68 -7.87
N GLN A 414 -7.38 -5.05 -7.10
CA GLN A 414 -7.59 -6.42 -6.63
C GLN A 414 -8.91 -6.97 -7.18
N SER A 415 -8.85 -8.18 -7.74
CA SER A 415 -10.02 -8.92 -8.21
C SER A 415 -10.03 -10.31 -7.59
N GLN A 416 -11.17 -10.69 -7.01
CA GLN A 416 -11.42 -12.05 -6.56
C GLN A 416 -12.65 -12.60 -7.29
N SER A 417 -12.63 -13.90 -7.54
CA SER A 417 -13.77 -14.63 -8.10
C SER A 417 -13.72 -16.09 -7.73
N TRP A 418 -14.89 -16.68 -7.56
CA TRP A 418 -15.07 -18.10 -7.33
C TRP A 418 -16.33 -18.59 -8.04
N GLY A 419 -16.33 -19.84 -8.51
CA GLY A 419 -17.52 -20.50 -9.03
C GLY A 419 -17.40 -22.01 -8.97
N GLY A 420 -18.44 -22.68 -8.45
CA GLY A 420 -18.48 -24.13 -8.30
C GLY A 420 -19.42 -24.59 -7.20
N VAL A 421 -19.06 -25.70 -6.56
CA VAL A 421 -19.72 -26.30 -5.40
C VAL A 421 -19.01 -25.85 -4.12
N HIS A 422 -19.75 -25.22 -3.23
CA HIS A 422 -19.34 -24.79 -1.89
C HIS A 422 -20.02 -25.71 -0.88
N GLY A 423 -19.32 -26.04 0.20
CA GLY A 423 -19.92 -26.68 1.36
C GLY A 423 -19.13 -26.36 2.61
N GLY A 424 -19.74 -26.52 3.78
CA GLY A 424 -19.06 -26.27 5.04
C GLY A 424 -19.93 -26.58 6.25
N THR A 425 -19.34 -26.48 7.45
CA THR A 425 -20.04 -26.74 8.72
C THR A 425 -20.43 -25.47 9.48
N SER A 426 -20.07 -24.29 8.98
CA SER A 426 -20.40 -22.98 9.58
C SER A 426 -21.92 -22.77 9.67
N GLY A 427 -22.49 -22.86 10.87
CA GLY A 427 -23.93 -22.67 11.10
C GLY A 427 -24.84 -23.80 10.55
N GLY A 428 -24.29 -24.99 10.28
CA GLY A 428 -25.00 -26.12 9.69
C GLY A 428 -24.21 -26.77 8.54
N PHE A 429 -24.54 -28.01 8.16
CA PHE A 429 -23.90 -28.63 6.99
C PHE A 429 -24.58 -28.15 5.71
N LYS A 430 -23.95 -27.19 5.04
CA LYS A 430 -24.39 -26.62 3.74
C LYS A 430 -23.63 -27.28 2.58
N LEU A 431 -24.31 -27.42 1.43
CA LEU A 431 -23.74 -27.82 0.15
C LEU A 431 -24.48 -27.11 -0.99
N GLY A 432 -23.91 -26.04 -1.54
CA GLY A 432 -24.50 -25.23 -2.60
C GLY A 432 -23.66 -25.14 -3.87
N ILE A 433 -24.29 -24.62 -4.92
CA ILE A 433 -23.65 -24.23 -6.18
C ILE A 433 -23.80 -22.71 -6.31
N GLY A 434 -22.70 -22.01 -6.48
CA GLY A 434 -22.70 -20.56 -6.54
C GLY A 434 -21.57 -19.98 -7.38
N ALA A 435 -21.62 -18.67 -7.54
CA ALA A 435 -20.55 -17.87 -8.10
C ALA A 435 -20.49 -16.49 -7.42
N SER A 436 -19.28 -15.97 -7.27
CA SER A 436 -19.02 -14.63 -6.73
C SER A 436 -17.90 -13.94 -7.49
N HIS A 437 -17.97 -12.62 -7.54
CA HIS A 437 -16.94 -11.75 -8.11
C HIS A 437 -16.89 -10.44 -7.30
N GLY A 438 -15.67 -10.03 -6.94
CA GLY A 438 -15.40 -8.76 -6.28
C GLY A 438 -14.22 -8.06 -6.94
N THR A 439 -14.31 -6.73 -7.05
CA THR A 439 -13.23 -5.85 -7.47
C THR A 439 -13.09 -4.71 -6.49
N ALA A 440 -11.87 -4.43 -6.06
CA ALA A 440 -11.49 -3.23 -5.32
C ALA A 440 -10.37 -2.52 -6.08
N SER A 441 -10.50 -1.22 -6.32
CA SER A 441 -9.37 -0.36 -6.68
C SER A 441 -9.13 0.70 -5.60
N ALA A 442 -7.86 1.05 -5.42
CA ALA A 442 -7.41 2.14 -4.57
C ALA A 442 -6.36 2.90 -5.37
N ASP A 443 -6.73 4.11 -5.77
CA ASP A 443 -5.96 4.98 -6.66
C ASP A 443 -5.56 6.23 -5.86
N SER A 444 -4.31 6.63 -5.94
CA SER A 444 -3.77 7.76 -5.18
C SER A 444 -2.72 8.53 -5.96
N ALA A 445 -2.68 9.85 -5.80
CA ALA A 445 -1.65 10.72 -6.32
C ALA A 445 -1.36 11.85 -5.32
N GLN A 446 -0.09 12.16 -5.13
CA GLN A 446 0.42 13.19 -4.23
C GLN A 446 1.49 14.01 -4.96
N GLY A 447 1.25 15.30 -5.15
CA GLY A 447 2.26 16.25 -5.60
C GLY A 447 3.38 16.40 -4.57
N THR A 448 4.59 16.66 -5.05
CA THR A 448 5.78 16.88 -4.21
C THR A 448 6.59 18.04 -4.76
N SER A 449 7.25 18.79 -3.87
CA SER A 449 8.04 19.98 -4.24
C SER A 449 9.51 19.77 -3.88
N THR A 450 10.41 19.98 -4.84
CA THR A 450 11.88 19.99 -4.61
C THR A 450 12.33 21.46 -4.51
N PRO A 451 12.57 22.01 -3.30
CA PRO A 451 12.79 23.44 -3.12
C PRO A 451 14.15 23.89 -3.67
N SER A 452 14.19 25.10 -4.23
CA SER A 452 15.48 25.77 -4.46
C SER A 452 16.10 26.19 -3.13
N GLN A 453 17.43 26.19 -3.04
CA GLN A 453 18.18 26.60 -1.84
C GLN A 453 19.36 27.49 -2.26
N LEU A 454 19.46 28.69 -1.68
CA LEU A 454 20.58 29.61 -1.85
C LEU A 454 21.27 29.79 -0.49
N ASN A 455 22.47 29.25 -0.33
CA ASN A 455 23.22 29.23 0.93
C ASN A 455 24.55 29.99 0.79
N ALA A 456 24.65 31.16 1.40
CA ALA A 456 25.86 31.98 1.43
C ALA A 456 26.54 31.94 2.81
N GLY A 457 27.84 31.68 2.85
CA GLY A 457 28.65 31.79 4.07
C GLY A 457 28.73 33.22 4.64
N ARG A 458 28.37 34.21 3.83
CA ARG A 458 28.35 35.64 4.18
C ARG A 458 27.04 36.31 3.73
N ASP A 459 26.93 36.86 2.53
CA ASP A 459 25.72 37.60 2.10
C ASP A 459 24.99 36.98 0.90
N VAL A 460 23.67 37.10 0.86
CA VAL A 460 22.86 36.91 -0.37
C VAL A 460 22.30 38.26 -0.81
N LYS A 461 22.48 38.64 -2.08
CA LYS A 461 21.82 39.78 -2.71
C LYS A 461 21.05 39.34 -3.95
N LEU A 462 19.75 39.66 -3.98
CA LEU A 462 18.89 39.51 -5.17
C LEU A 462 18.47 40.91 -5.63
N ASP A 463 18.78 41.26 -6.88
CA ASP A 463 18.63 42.61 -7.45
C ASP A 463 17.83 42.55 -8.77
N ALA A 464 16.49 42.50 -8.63
CA ALA A 464 15.55 42.47 -9.75
C ALA A 464 15.12 43.90 -10.12
N SER A 465 15.29 44.30 -11.39
CA SER A 465 14.87 45.64 -11.84
C SER A 465 13.34 45.77 -12.02
N ASN A 466 12.62 44.65 -12.01
CA ASN A 466 11.16 44.56 -11.98
C ASN A 466 10.75 43.63 -10.82
N ASP A 467 10.39 42.35 -11.06
CA ASP A 467 9.77 41.50 -10.03
C ASP A 467 10.74 40.47 -9.42
N LEU A 468 10.62 40.24 -8.11
CA LEU A 468 11.38 39.23 -7.37
C LEU A 468 10.41 38.22 -6.72
N ASN A 469 10.44 36.98 -7.16
CA ASN A 469 9.56 35.91 -6.72
C ASN A 469 10.37 34.80 -6.02
N ILE A 470 9.94 34.40 -4.82
CA ILE A 470 10.50 33.26 -4.09
C ILE A 470 9.34 32.35 -3.67
N ILE A 471 9.27 31.15 -4.24
CA ILE A 471 8.15 30.23 -4.13
C ILE A 471 8.64 28.90 -3.52
N GLY A 472 8.10 28.56 -2.34
CA GLY A 472 8.37 27.31 -1.59
C GLY A 472 9.84 27.00 -1.30
N SER A 473 10.73 27.99 -1.42
CA SER A 473 12.18 27.82 -1.51
C SER A 473 12.92 28.52 -0.37
N GLY A 474 14.19 28.15 -0.17
CA GLY A 474 15.03 28.63 0.93
C GLY A 474 16.15 29.58 0.48
N VAL A 475 16.41 30.61 1.30
CA VAL A 475 17.55 31.53 1.17
C VAL A 475 18.18 31.73 2.55
N GLN A 476 19.46 31.42 2.70
CA GLN A 476 20.18 31.47 3.98
C GLN A 476 21.52 32.21 3.84
N ALA A 477 21.85 33.04 4.84
CA ALA A 477 23.09 33.82 4.87
C ALA A 477 23.77 33.83 6.25
N GLY A 478 25.08 33.55 6.27
CA GLY A 478 25.94 33.66 7.45
C GLY A 478 26.10 35.07 8.01
N ARG A 479 25.65 36.09 7.26
CA ARG A 479 25.51 37.48 7.68
C ARG A 479 24.23 38.10 7.11
N GLY A 480 24.25 38.65 5.90
CA GLY A 480 23.20 39.52 5.38
C GLY A 480 22.35 38.92 4.25
N ILE A 481 21.07 39.29 4.18
CA ILE A 481 20.25 39.11 2.99
C ILE A 481 19.75 40.49 2.54
N ASP A 482 19.88 40.82 1.26
CA ASP A 482 19.23 41.99 0.65
C ASP A 482 18.38 41.57 -0.55
N LEU A 483 17.06 41.71 -0.41
CA LEU A 483 16.06 41.44 -1.44
C LEU A 483 15.60 42.78 -2.04
N ALA A 484 15.90 43.03 -3.30
CA ALA A 484 15.48 44.24 -4.01
C ALA A 484 14.66 43.90 -5.26
N ALA A 485 13.46 44.49 -5.35
CA ALA A 485 12.57 44.48 -6.51
C ALA A 485 12.28 45.92 -6.95
N GLY A 486 12.51 46.23 -8.23
CA GLY A 486 12.13 47.52 -8.83
C GLY A 486 10.62 47.71 -8.96
N ASN A 487 9.87 46.61 -8.92
CA ASN A 487 8.42 46.54 -8.93
C ASN A 487 7.92 45.74 -7.70
N ASP A 488 7.46 44.49 -7.87
CA ASP A 488 6.78 43.73 -6.81
C ASP A 488 7.66 42.61 -6.23
N LEU A 489 7.58 42.41 -4.91
CA LEU A 489 8.28 41.35 -4.17
C LEU A 489 7.28 40.30 -3.67
N ASN A 490 7.38 39.06 -4.17
CA ASN A 490 6.47 37.97 -3.84
C ASN A 490 7.21 36.81 -3.16
N ILE A 491 6.91 36.53 -1.89
CA ILE A 491 7.48 35.39 -1.15
C ILE A 491 6.33 34.48 -0.74
N ARG A 492 6.16 33.33 -1.39
CA ARG A 492 4.95 32.49 -1.27
C ARG A 492 5.27 31.02 -1.02
N ALA A 493 4.34 30.29 -0.42
CA ALA A 493 4.39 28.83 -0.39
C ALA A 493 4.11 28.22 -1.78
N ALA A 494 4.77 27.11 -2.08
CA ALA A 494 4.42 26.27 -3.24
C ALA A 494 3.24 25.34 -2.91
N GLN A 495 2.37 25.06 -3.89
CA GLN A 495 1.20 24.20 -3.71
C GLN A 495 1.49 22.76 -4.16
N ASN A 496 0.93 21.80 -3.41
CA ASN A 496 1.06 20.36 -3.61
C ASN A 496 -0.33 19.70 -3.45
N ASP A 497 -0.95 19.34 -4.57
CA ASP A 497 -2.25 18.66 -4.58
C ASP A 497 -2.14 17.18 -4.17
N SER A 498 -3.25 16.63 -3.68
CA SER A 498 -3.41 15.24 -3.27
C SER A 498 -4.79 14.73 -3.63
N SER A 499 -4.86 13.55 -4.25
CA SER A 499 -6.11 12.83 -4.51
C SER A 499 -6.00 11.36 -4.09
N GLN A 500 -7.10 10.83 -3.54
CA GLN A 500 -7.26 9.40 -3.26
C GLN A 500 -8.69 8.99 -3.62
N GLU A 501 -8.85 7.93 -4.40
CA GLU A 501 -10.14 7.33 -4.73
C GLU A 501 -10.11 5.84 -4.40
N HIS A 502 -11.01 5.39 -3.53
CA HIS A 502 -11.19 3.98 -3.20
C HIS A 502 -12.55 3.51 -3.72
N ASN A 503 -12.56 2.53 -4.62
CA ASN A 503 -13.76 1.96 -5.22
C ASN A 503 -13.85 0.46 -4.91
N ARG A 504 -14.95 0.01 -4.30
CA ARG A 504 -15.24 -1.42 -4.13
C ARG A 504 -16.57 -1.81 -4.75
N ARG A 505 -16.62 -2.98 -5.39
CA ARG A 505 -17.82 -3.58 -5.97
C ARG A 505 -17.77 -5.09 -5.79
N SER A 506 -18.81 -5.69 -5.24
CA SER A 506 -18.92 -7.13 -5.06
C SER A 506 -20.32 -7.62 -5.39
N GLY A 507 -20.40 -8.82 -5.94
CA GLY A 507 -21.64 -9.51 -6.26
C GLY A 507 -21.47 -11.01 -6.29
N GLY A 508 -22.39 -11.74 -5.67
CA GLY A 508 -22.41 -13.19 -5.70
C GLY A 508 -23.77 -13.76 -5.33
N GLY A 509 -23.99 -15.01 -5.71
CA GLY A 509 -25.19 -15.76 -5.37
C GLY A 509 -24.94 -17.26 -5.41
N GLU A 510 -25.67 -17.98 -4.56
CA GLU A 510 -25.55 -19.42 -4.36
C GLU A 510 -26.94 -20.04 -4.14
N VAL A 511 -27.13 -21.27 -4.60
CA VAL A 511 -28.32 -22.09 -4.32
C VAL A 511 -27.86 -23.48 -3.94
N GLY A 512 -28.38 -24.02 -2.84
CA GLY A 512 -27.88 -25.28 -2.29
C GLY A 512 -28.88 -26.05 -1.45
N ILE A 513 -28.38 -27.15 -0.87
CA ILE A 513 -29.06 -27.90 0.18
C ILE A 513 -28.34 -27.70 1.51
N THR A 514 -29.08 -27.69 2.60
CA THR A 514 -28.54 -27.70 3.97
C THR A 514 -29.14 -28.87 4.75
N VAL A 515 -28.37 -29.40 5.70
CA VAL A 515 -28.73 -30.53 6.55
C VAL A 515 -28.69 -30.06 8.00
N GLY A 516 -29.88 -29.79 8.54
CA GLY A 516 -30.07 -29.44 9.95
C GLY A 516 -30.23 -30.69 10.83
N SER A 517 -30.42 -30.49 12.13
CA SER A 517 -30.74 -31.56 13.09
C SER A 517 -32.06 -32.29 12.81
N GLU A 518 -32.94 -31.71 11.99
CA GLU A 518 -34.32 -32.15 11.77
C GLU A 518 -34.62 -32.58 10.33
N GLY A 519 -33.69 -32.39 9.38
CA GLY A 519 -33.87 -32.88 8.00
C GLY A 519 -33.11 -32.12 6.92
N LEU A 520 -33.58 -32.29 5.67
CA LEU A 520 -33.05 -31.70 4.46
C LEU A 520 -33.81 -30.41 4.09
N GLY A 521 -33.11 -29.30 3.97
CA GLY A 521 -33.63 -28.03 3.45
C GLY A 521 -32.94 -27.61 2.15
N ILE A 522 -33.59 -26.71 1.40
CA ILE A 522 -33.01 -26.01 0.23
C ILE A 522 -32.77 -24.56 0.65
N TYR A 523 -31.60 -23.99 0.34
CA TYR A 523 -31.31 -22.58 0.60
C TYR A 523 -30.88 -21.84 -0.67
N ALA A 524 -31.07 -20.52 -0.67
CA ALA A 524 -30.55 -19.60 -1.67
C ALA A 524 -30.01 -18.35 -0.99
N SER A 525 -28.87 -17.84 -1.45
CA SER A 525 -28.24 -16.63 -0.92
C SER A 525 -27.81 -15.66 -2.02
N VAL A 526 -27.79 -14.37 -1.67
CA VAL A 526 -27.36 -13.25 -2.53
C VAL A 526 -26.53 -12.29 -1.67
N ASN A 527 -25.37 -11.89 -2.19
CA ASN A 527 -24.47 -10.92 -1.58
C ASN A 527 -24.14 -9.83 -2.61
N LEU A 528 -24.35 -8.57 -2.24
CA LEU A 528 -24.05 -7.38 -3.05
C LEU A 528 -23.35 -6.35 -2.18
N GLY A 529 -22.30 -5.69 -2.71
CA GLY A 529 -21.61 -4.62 -2.02
C GLY A 529 -21.10 -3.55 -2.98
N LYS A 530 -21.19 -2.28 -2.57
CA LYS A 530 -20.65 -1.14 -3.32
C LYS A 530 -20.18 -0.05 -2.35
N GLY A 531 -18.95 0.41 -2.53
CA GLY A 531 -18.40 1.56 -1.82
C GLY A 531 -17.59 2.46 -2.76
N ASN A 532 -17.62 3.76 -2.48
CA ASN A 532 -16.80 4.81 -3.08
C ASN A 532 -16.34 5.74 -1.94
N LEU A 533 -15.08 6.15 -1.96
CA LEU A 533 -14.52 7.16 -1.05
C LEU A 533 -13.49 7.99 -1.82
N GLU A 534 -13.81 9.27 -2.01
CA GLU A 534 -12.98 10.32 -2.61
C GLU A 534 -12.39 11.21 -1.49
N ARG A 535 -11.08 11.46 -1.55
CA ARG A 535 -10.39 12.46 -0.73
C ARG A 535 -9.55 13.36 -1.62
N GLU A 536 -9.84 14.67 -1.60
CA GLU A 536 -9.08 15.73 -2.24
C GLU A 536 -8.41 16.58 -1.15
N ALA A 537 -7.14 16.97 -1.32
CA ALA A 537 -6.49 17.98 -0.49
C ALA A 537 -5.48 18.81 -1.29
N GLN A 538 -5.26 20.06 -0.88
CA GLN A 538 -4.23 20.96 -1.40
C GLN A 538 -3.38 21.41 -0.21
N ARG A 539 -2.06 21.15 -0.27
CA ARG A 539 -1.13 21.43 0.83
C ARG A 539 -0.03 22.40 0.42
N HIS A 540 0.47 23.18 1.37
CA HIS A 540 1.47 24.22 1.13
C HIS A 540 2.87 23.83 1.64
N GLN A 541 3.89 24.11 0.82
CA GLN A 541 5.30 24.01 1.13
C GLN A 541 5.85 25.43 1.35
N GLU A 542 6.20 25.79 2.58
CA GLU A 542 6.61 27.15 2.93
C GLU A 542 7.95 27.58 2.30
N ALA A 543 8.11 28.90 2.12
CA ALA A 543 9.38 29.54 1.80
C ALA A 543 10.10 30.04 3.07
N TYR A 544 11.44 30.02 3.08
CA TYR A 544 12.26 30.23 4.27
C TYR A 544 13.44 31.18 4.01
N ILE A 545 13.43 32.36 4.63
CA ILE A 545 14.46 33.40 4.43
C ILE A 545 15.16 33.68 5.77
N TYR A 546 16.43 33.31 5.89
CA TYR A 546 17.19 33.33 7.15
C TYR A 546 18.53 34.06 7.03
N ALA A 547 18.60 35.28 7.57
CA ALA A 547 19.86 35.99 7.79
C ALA A 547 20.38 35.75 9.21
N SER A 548 21.70 35.70 9.39
CA SER A 548 22.30 35.61 10.74
C SER A 548 22.48 36.98 11.41
N ASP A 549 22.49 38.05 10.62
CA ASP A 549 22.62 39.45 11.03
C ASP A 549 21.44 40.26 10.48
N GLN A 550 21.58 40.89 9.31
CA GLN A 550 20.55 41.78 8.74
C GLN A 550 19.80 41.14 7.56
N LEU A 551 18.47 41.02 7.67
CA LEU A 551 17.56 40.73 6.56
C LEU A 551 16.92 42.05 6.09
N LYS A 552 17.25 42.49 4.89
CA LYS A 552 16.66 43.66 4.23
C LYS A 552 15.76 43.21 3.08
N PHE A 553 14.60 43.85 2.94
CA PHE A 553 13.74 43.72 1.77
C PHE A 553 13.26 45.08 1.28
N THR A 554 13.13 45.24 -0.04
CA THR A 554 12.77 46.50 -0.70
C THR A 554 11.97 46.23 -1.98
N SER A 555 10.80 46.85 -2.12
CA SER A 555 9.97 46.81 -3.33
C SER A 555 9.66 48.22 -3.83
N GLY A 556 9.70 48.43 -5.16
CA GLY A 556 9.31 49.70 -5.79
C GLY A 556 7.81 49.95 -5.78
N LYS A 557 7.02 48.86 -5.77
CA LYS A 557 5.59 48.82 -5.42
C LYS A 557 5.38 47.82 -4.28
N ASP A 558 4.71 46.70 -4.52
CA ASP A 558 4.04 45.93 -3.47
C ASP A 558 4.93 44.80 -2.95
N THR A 559 4.67 44.36 -1.72
CA THR A 559 5.31 43.18 -1.13
C THR A 559 4.23 42.22 -0.64
N SER A 560 4.25 40.98 -1.13
CA SER A 560 3.26 39.93 -0.81
C SER A 560 3.96 38.70 -0.24
N ILE A 561 3.74 38.44 1.05
CA ILE A 561 4.37 37.35 1.81
C ILE A 561 3.27 36.39 2.27
N ALA A 562 3.18 35.20 1.67
CA ALA A 562 2.04 34.28 1.84
C ALA A 562 2.46 32.81 2.01
N GLY A 563 2.52 32.30 3.25
CA GLY A 563 3.05 30.96 3.55
C GLY A 563 4.58 30.94 3.62
N ALA A 564 5.17 31.83 4.42
CA ALA A 564 6.62 31.99 4.50
C ALA A 564 7.11 32.41 5.90
N GLN A 565 8.38 32.12 6.19
CA GLN A 565 9.05 32.53 7.41
C GLN A 565 10.31 33.34 7.09
N LEU A 566 10.31 34.62 7.50
CA LEU A 566 11.44 35.55 7.37
C LEU A 566 12.04 35.81 8.76
N ARG A 567 13.35 35.62 8.94
CA ARG A 567 14.06 35.97 10.18
C ARG A 567 15.46 36.52 9.97
N GLY A 568 15.83 37.48 10.83
CA GLY A 568 17.20 37.97 11.03
C GLY A 568 17.48 38.27 12.51
N ASP A 569 18.66 38.81 12.83
CA ASP A 569 18.82 39.60 14.06
C ASP A 569 18.11 40.95 13.89
N GLN A 570 18.32 41.60 12.74
CA GLN A 570 17.61 42.80 12.33
C GLN A 570 16.83 42.55 11.03
N VAL A 571 15.53 42.86 11.04
CA VAL A 571 14.71 42.89 9.81
C VAL A 571 14.38 44.33 9.43
N ILE A 572 14.65 44.70 8.18
CA ILE A 572 14.42 46.05 7.65
C ILE A 572 13.60 45.97 6.35
N GLY A 573 12.39 46.52 6.36
CA GLY A 573 11.48 46.51 5.21
C GLY A 573 11.23 47.90 4.63
N GLN A 574 11.29 48.05 3.30
CA GLN A 574 10.94 49.29 2.59
C GLN A 574 10.01 48.96 1.40
N VAL A 575 8.71 49.16 1.59
CA VAL A 575 7.68 48.78 0.61
C VAL A 575 7.10 50.04 -0.03
N GLY A 576 7.26 50.16 -1.36
CA GLY A 576 6.92 51.34 -2.15
C GLY A 576 5.42 51.59 -2.34
N GLY A 577 4.60 50.53 -2.29
CA GLY A 577 3.14 50.56 -2.29
C GLY A 577 2.59 49.84 -1.06
N ASP A 578 1.92 48.70 -1.28
CA ASP A 578 1.22 47.91 -0.27
C ASP A 578 2.02 46.69 0.24
N LEU A 579 1.91 46.39 1.54
CA LEU A 579 2.47 45.20 2.19
C LEU A 579 1.36 44.24 2.62
N SER A 580 1.27 43.09 1.97
CA SER A 580 0.36 41.99 2.35
C SER A 580 1.16 40.85 3.00
N VAL A 581 0.79 40.46 4.22
CA VAL A 581 1.40 39.33 4.94
C VAL A 581 0.30 38.40 5.43
N ALA A 582 0.22 37.19 4.87
CA ALA A 582 -0.89 36.26 5.06
C ALA A 582 -0.41 34.83 5.34
N SER A 583 -1.13 34.07 6.16
CA SER A 583 -0.84 32.63 6.34
C SER A 583 -1.55 31.76 5.29
N ALA A 584 -0.84 30.76 4.74
CA ALA A 584 -1.39 29.86 3.75
C ALA A 584 -2.40 28.87 4.36
N VAL A 585 -3.51 28.62 3.65
CA VAL A 585 -4.61 27.76 4.10
C VAL A 585 -4.64 26.50 3.23
N ASP A 586 -4.25 25.36 3.80
CA ASP A 586 -4.48 24.04 3.23
C ASP A 586 -5.99 23.78 3.14
N THR A 587 -6.44 23.24 2.01
CA THR A 587 -7.87 22.93 1.80
C THR A 587 -8.08 21.46 1.48
N GLY A 588 -9.29 20.95 1.71
CA GLY A 588 -9.61 19.56 1.39
C GLY A 588 -11.10 19.25 1.42
N LYS A 589 -11.46 18.15 0.75
CA LYS A 589 -12.83 17.64 0.63
C LYS A 589 -12.82 16.12 0.72
N VAL A 590 -13.76 15.58 1.50
CA VAL A 590 -13.97 14.13 1.63
C VAL A 590 -15.41 13.81 1.27
N LYS A 591 -15.62 12.79 0.44
CA LYS A 591 -16.95 12.26 0.10
C LYS A 591 -16.88 10.75 0.02
N GLY A 592 -17.72 10.05 0.77
CA GLY A 592 -17.83 8.60 0.70
C GLY A 592 -19.28 8.12 0.79
N LYS A 593 -19.59 7.04 0.10
CA LYS A 593 -20.89 6.35 0.15
C LYS A 593 -20.70 4.85 0.07
N GLU A 594 -21.35 4.14 0.97
CA GLU A 594 -21.16 2.71 1.19
C GLU A 594 -22.51 2.00 1.36
N PHE A 595 -22.64 0.84 0.73
CA PHE A 595 -23.84 0.01 0.79
C PHE A 595 -23.50 -1.48 0.63
N ASP A 596 -24.02 -2.31 1.54
CA ASP A 596 -23.94 -3.77 1.45
C ASP A 596 -25.30 -4.41 1.74
N LEU A 597 -25.51 -5.57 1.12
CA LEU A 597 -26.68 -6.40 1.31
C LEU A 597 -26.27 -7.88 1.26
N SER A 598 -26.48 -8.60 2.35
CA SER A 598 -26.48 -10.06 2.37
C SER A 598 -27.88 -10.58 2.70
N ALA A 599 -28.33 -11.62 2.00
CA ALA A 599 -29.59 -12.29 2.27
C ALA A 599 -29.50 -13.78 1.94
N THR A 600 -29.93 -14.62 2.87
CA THR A 600 -29.96 -16.09 2.77
C THR A 600 -31.33 -16.59 3.23
N VAL A 601 -32.01 -17.38 2.40
CA VAL A 601 -33.37 -17.92 2.67
C VAL A 601 -33.35 -19.44 2.56
N THR A 602 -33.92 -20.14 3.55
CA THR A 602 -33.95 -21.61 3.65
C THR A 602 -35.38 -22.13 3.76
N VAL A 603 -35.71 -23.14 2.93
CA VAL A 603 -37.02 -23.79 2.83
C VAL A 603 -36.88 -25.29 3.11
N GLY A 604 -37.49 -25.77 4.19
CA GLY A 604 -37.44 -27.16 4.66
C GLY A 604 -37.78 -27.26 6.15
N PRO A 605 -37.53 -28.40 6.81
CA PRO A 605 -37.41 -28.46 8.28
C PRO A 605 -36.34 -27.47 8.75
N GLY A 606 -36.58 -26.73 9.84
CA GLY A 606 -35.73 -25.59 10.22
C GLY A 606 -35.81 -24.41 9.25
N ALA A 607 -36.97 -24.17 8.62
CA ALA A 607 -37.19 -23.04 7.71
C ALA A 607 -36.85 -21.70 8.39
N GLY A 608 -36.18 -20.83 7.64
CA GLY A 608 -35.74 -19.54 8.15
C GLY A 608 -35.08 -18.63 7.12
N ALA A 609 -34.91 -17.37 7.49
CA ALA A 609 -34.26 -16.34 6.68
C ALA A 609 -33.24 -15.58 7.54
N SER A 610 -32.08 -15.32 6.98
CA SER A 610 -30.99 -14.55 7.59
C SER A 610 -30.43 -13.53 6.61
N GLY A 611 -29.80 -12.47 7.10
CA GLY A 611 -29.21 -11.44 6.24
C GLY A 611 -28.73 -10.23 7.02
N SER A 612 -28.10 -9.31 6.30
CA SER A 612 -27.67 -8.01 6.81
C SER A 612 -27.83 -6.91 5.77
N VAL A 613 -28.03 -5.67 6.23
CA VAL A 613 -27.95 -4.47 5.41
C VAL A 613 -26.95 -3.50 6.02
N GLY A 614 -25.97 -3.11 5.22
CA GLY A 614 -24.97 -2.09 5.53
C GLY A 614 -25.28 -0.79 4.78
N TYR A 615 -25.23 0.35 5.46
CA TYR A 615 -25.19 1.66 4.82
C TYR A 615 -24.18 2.55 5.53
N GLY A 616 -23.39 3.30 4.77
CA GLY A 616 -22.49 4.31 5.29
C GLY A 616 -22.37 5.53 4.39
N GLN A 617 -22.00 6.66 5.00
CA GLN A 617 -21.70 7.91 4.33
C GLN A 617 -20.56 8.61 5.07
N THR A 618 -19.65 9.21 4.31
CA THR A 618 -18.55 10.04 4.83
C THR A 618 -18.60 11.40 4.14
N SER A 619 -18.41 12.47 4.91
CA SER A 619 -18.30 13.83 4.37
C SER A 619 -17.39 14.67 5.24
N GLY A 620 -16.46 15.39 4.61
CA GLY A 620 -15.55 16.27 5.32
C GLY A 620 -15.07 17.45 4.49
N LYS A 621 -14.63 18.49 5.18
CA LYS A 621 -14.00 19.69 4.61
C LYS A 621 -12.86 20.14 5.52
N ILE A 622 -11.73 20.45 4.89
CA ILE A 622 -10.53 21.00 5.54
C ILE A 622 -10.31 22.42 5.01
N GLU A 623 -10.08 23.35 5.91
CA GLU A 623 -9.62 24.73 5.70
C GLU A 623 -8.68 25.07 6.87
N TRP A 624 -7.41 24.70 6.77
CA TRP A 624 -6.49 24.66 7.91
C TRP A 624 -5.18 25.38 7.59
N VAL A 625 -4.68 26.19 8.51
CA VAL A 625 -3.36 26.82 8.42
C VAL A 625 -2.42 25.97 9.25
N GLU A 626 -1.56 25.18 8.61
CA GLU A 626 -0.62 24.31 9.33
C GLU A 626 0.54 25.10 9.95
N ASN A 627 1.05 26.11 9.23
CA ASN A 627 2.07 27.03 9.72
C ASN A 627 1.62 28.49 9.52
N GLN A 628 1.78 29.29 10.58
CA GLN A 628 1.55 30.73 10.53
C GLN A 628 2.76 31.42 9.89
N THR A 629 2.52 32.29 8.90
CA THR A 629 3.52 33.14 8.27
C THR A 629 4.07 34.19 9.24
N ARG A 630 5.40 34.40 9.23
CA ARG A 630 6.10 35.21 10.23
C ARG A 630 7.19 36.10 9.62
N ILE A 631 7.30 37.32 10.13
CA ILE A 631 8.45 38.21 9.95
C ILE A 631 9.01 38.52 11.35
N THR A 632 10.23 38.07 11.63
CA THR A 632 10.79 38.10 13.00
C THR A 632 12.23 38.60 13.08
N GLY A 633 12.57 39.36 14.10
CA GLY A 633 13.93 39.88 14.32
C GLY A 633 14.38 39.71 15.78
N ALA A 634 15.57 39.19 16.02
CA ALA A 634 16.04 38.95 17.40
C ALA A 634 16.33 40.26 18.17
N SER A 635 16.96 41.25 17.53
CA SER A 635 17.29 42.55 18.12
C SER A 635 16.49 43.72 17.57
N LYS A 636 15.94 43.63 16.34
CA LYS A 636 15.18 44.71 15.70
C LYS A 636 14.24 44.21 14.58
N VAL A 637 13.06 44.82 14.45
CA VAL A 637 12.27 44.83 13.21
C VAL A 637 11.83 46.26 12.91
N ASP A 638 12.03 46.77 11.69
CA ASP A 638 11.68 48.14 11.28
C ASP A 638 11.21 48.15 9.83
N ILE A 639 9.89 48.18 9.67
CA ILE A 639 9.21 48.05 8.38
C ILE A 639 8.50 49.37 8.09
N ARG A 640 8.78 49.95 6.91
CA ARG A 640 8.05 51.08 6.36
C ARG A 640 7.35 50.70 5.06
N THR A 641 6.04 50.91 5.03
CA THR A 641 5.14 50.72 3.88
C THR A 641 4.59 52.08 3.48
N GLN A 642 4.55 52.46 2.21
CA GLN A 642 4.05 53.80 1.85
C GLN A 642 2.52 53.91 2.02
N ASP A 643 1.76 52.93 1.54
CA ASP A 643 0.30 53.04 1.38
C ASP A 643 -0.50 52.17 2.37
N HIS A 644 -0.67 50.86 2.15
CA HIS A 644 -1.43 49.97 3.05
C HIS A 644 -0.62 48.77 3.55
N THR A 645 -0.78 48.41 4.83
CA THR A 645 -0.28 47.13 5.36
C THR A 645 -1.47 46.25 5.76
N GLN A 646 -1.62 45.09 5.13
CA GLN A 646 -2.64 44.08 5.44
C GLN A 646 -2.00 42.86 6.11
N LEU A 647 -2.56 42.43 7.25
CA LEU A 647 -2.07 41.30 8.03
C LEU A 647 -3.16 40.23 8.23
N ASP A 648 -3.08 39.10 7.52
CA ASP A 648 -4.10 38.05 7.53
C ASP A 648 -3.60 36.78 8.23
N GLY A 649 -3.94 36.65 9.52
CA GLY A 649 -3.53 35.53 10.37
C GLY A 649 -2.02 35.35 10.48
N ALA A 650 -1.21 36.38 10.28
CA ALA A 650 0.25 36.31 10.28
C ALA A 650 0.90 37.12 11.43
N LEU A 651 2.20 36.92 11.66
CA LEU A 651 2.97 37.55 12.74
C LEU A 651 4.06 38.50 12.23
N ILE A 652 4.15 39.70 12.81
CA ILE A 652 5.31 40.60 12.69
C ILE A 652 5.81 40.96 14.09
N ALA A 653 7.04 40.59 14.47
CA ALA A 653 7.53 40.82 15.85
C ALA A 653 9.06 40.91 15.98
N ALA A 654 9.53 41.69 16.95
CA ALA A 654 10.90 41.62 17.44
C ALA A 654 10.96 40.85 18.77
N ASP A 655 11.87 39.90 18.93
CA ASP A 655 11.95 39.01 20.10
C ASP A 655 12.22 39.80 21.41
N ASN A 656 12.89 40.95 21.32
CA ASN A 656 13.17 41.88 22.41
C ASN A 656 12.17 43.05 22.53
N GLY A 657 11.13 43.10 21.70
CA GLY A 657 10.16 44.20 21.65
C GLY A 657 10.63 45.47 20.92
N ASN A 658 11.77 45.46 20.24
CA ASN A 658 12.27 46.55 19.39
C ASN A 658 11.68 46.47 17.98
N LEU A 659 10.35 46.51 17.89
CA LEU A 659 9.61 46.61 16.63
C LEU A 659 9.26 48.07 16.32
N LYS A 660 9.33 48.44 15.04
CA LYS A 660 8.72 49.62 14.46
C LYS A 660 7.98 49.25 13.17
N LEU A 661 6.73 49.67 13.05
CA LEU A 661 5.91 49.53 11.84
C LEU A 661 5.35 50.92 11.45
N ASP A 662 5.69 51.41 10.26
CA ASP A 662 5.31 52.73 9.73
C ASP A 662 4.55 52.55 8.41
N THR A 663 3.24 52.74 8.42
CA THR A 663 2.36 52.49 7.27
C THR A 663 1.43 53.69 7.01
N GLY A 664 0.94 53.84 5.79
CA GLY A 664 -0.09 54.84 5.48
C GLY A 664 -1.39 54.50 6.21
N SER A 665 -1.89 53.28 5.97
CA SER A 665 -3.06 52.66 6.60
C SER A 665 -2.74 51.23 7.05
N LEU A 666 -3.53 50.67 7.97
CA LEU A 666 -3.34 49.33 8.55
C LEU A 666 -4.65 48.55 8.52
N GLY A 667 -4.63 47.35 7.95
CA GLY A 667 -5.72 46.38 7.96
C GLY A 667 -5.26 45.04 8.50
N TYR A 668 -6.18 44.27 9.09
CA TYR A 668 -5.87 42.95 9.64
C TYR A 668 -7.11 42.05 9.74
N SER A 669 -6.91 40.73 9.64
CA SER A 669 -7.96 39.74 9.90
C SER A 669 -7.42 38.46 10.55
N ASP A 670 -8.22 37.85 11.43
CA ASP A 670 -7.90 36.55 12.03
C ASP A 670 -8.41 35.40 11.15
N ILE A 671 -7.55 34.44 10.81
CA ILE A 671 -7.93 33.26 10.02
C ILE A 671 -8.53 32.20 10.94
N ALA A 672 -9.83 31.94 10.78
CA ALA A 672 -10.55 30.90 11.51
C ALA A 672 -10.53 29.56 10.75
N GLY A 673 -9.55 28.70 11.07
CA GLY A 673 -9.38 27.39 10.45
C GLY A 673 -10.34 26.32 11.00
N LYS A 674 -10.78 25.41 10.14
CA LYS A 674 -11.72 24.31 10.43
C LYS A 674 -11.29 23.05 9.69
N ASP A 675 -11.13 21.97 10.43
CA ASP A 675 -10.91 20.62 9.90
C ASP A 675 -12.01 19.72 10.47
N LYS A 676 -13.03 19.48 9.65
CA LYS A 676 -14.25 18.77 10.04
C LYS A 676 -14.49 17.58 9.11
N GLU A 677 -14.51 16.38 9.66
CA GLU A 677 -14.93 15.17 8.96
C GLU A 677 -15.93 14.41 9.84
N HIS A 678 -17.08 14.05 9.27
CA HIS A 678 -18.02 13.15 9.90
C HIS A 678 -18.29 12.00 8.93
N GLY A 679 -18.13 10.77 9.40
CA GLY A 679 -18.48 9.58 8.66
C GLY A 679 -19.07 8.50 9.55
N TYR A 680 -20.05 7.78 9.03
CA TYR A 680 -20.62 6.63 9.71
C TYR A 680 -20.89 5.49 8.72
N TYR A 681 -20.93 4.27 9.25
CA TYR A 681 -21.33 3.04 8.61
C TYR A 681 -22.08 2.20 9.64
N LEU A 682 -23.24 1.65 9.27
CA LEU A 682 -24.01 0.77 10.13
C LEU A 682 -24.47 -0.46 9.34
N ASN A 683 -24.02 -1.64 9.79
CA ASN A 683 -24.50 -2.94 9.36
C ASN A 683 -25.38 -3.56 10.46
N VAL A 684 -26.65 -3.76 10.14
CA VAL A 684 -27.60 -4.49 10.99
C VAL A 684 -27.92 -5.82 10.32
N GLY A 685 -27.80 -6.91 11.05
CA GLY A 685 -28.14 -8.24 10.58
C GLY A 685 -28.90 -9.08 11.61
N GLY A 686 -29.59 -10.10 11.09
CA GLY A 686 -30.42 -10.99 11.90
C GLY A 686 -30.71 -12.32 11.23
N THR A 687 -31.16 -13.27 12.04
CA THR A 687 -31.60 -14.61 11.64
C THR A 687 -32.97 -14.89 12.27
N PHE A 688 -33.89 -15.41 11.46
CA PHE A 688 -35.24 -15.77 11.86
C PHE A 688 -35.50 -17.24 11.48
N SER A 689 -35.66 -18.13 12.46
CA SER A 689 -36.21 -19.47 12.33
C SER A 689 -37.68 -19.49 12.73
N ASN A 690 -38.44 -20.44 12.16
CA ASN A 690 -39.83 -20.71 12.52
C ASN A 690 -40.01 -21.89 13.50
N ASP A 691 -38.92 -22.51 13.96
CA ASP A 691 -38.93 -23.68 14.86
C ASP A 691 -37.64 -23.75 15.70
N SER A 692 -37.57 -24.67 16.66
CA SER A 692 -36.43 -24.83 17.60
C SER A 692 -35.18 -25.50 17.01
N GLY A 693 -35.19 -25.78 15.71
CA GLY A 693 -34.04 -26.24 14.92
C GLY A 693 -33.14 -25.09 14.45
N SER A 694 -31.85 -25.37 14.25
CA SER A 694 -30.85 -24.38 13.84
C SER A 694 -31.05 -23.92 12.38
N ALA A 695 -31.67 -22.76 12.17
CA ALA A 695 -31.76 -22.14 10.86
C ALA A 695 -30.39 -21.68 10.35
N GLN A 696 -30.20 -21.77 9.02
CA GLN A 696 -28.92 -21.45 8.38
C GLN A 696 -28.58 -19.95 8.54
N GLN A 697 -27.54 -19.66 9.31
CA GLN A 697 -27.00 -18.31 9.44
C GLN A 697 -26.26 -17.90 8.14
N ASP A 698 -26.51 -16.66 7.71
CA ASP A 698 -25.76 -15.99 6.65
C ASP A 698 -24.28 -15.84 7.06
N SER A 699 -23.38 -15.74 6.09
CA SER A 699 -21.94 -15.58 6.34
C SER A 699 -21.58 -14.40 7.25
N SER A 700 -22.37 -13.31 7.23
CA SER A 700 -22.18 -12.16 8.14
C SER A 700 -22.69 -12.40 9.57
N GLN A 701 -23.50 -13.44 9.80
CA GLN A 701 -24.23 -13.72 11.04
C GLN A 701 -23.78 -15.01 11.77
N VAL A 702 -22.82 -15.75 11.21
CA VAL A 702 -22.32 -17.01 11.81
C VAL A 702 -21.81 -16.80 13.23
N GLY A 703 -22.35 -17.56 14.19
CA GLY A 703 -21.94 -17.55 15.59
C GLY A 703 -22.48 -16.38 16.43
N LYS A 704 -23.18 -15.42 15.82
CA LYS A 704 -23.61 -14.15 16.46
C LYS A 704 -24.94 -14.28 17.24
N GLY A 705 -25.18 -15.43 17.85
CA GLY A 705 -26.40 -15.72 18.60
C GLY A 705 -26.32 -17.08 19.30
N GLU A 706 -27.23 -17.29 20.26
CA GLU A 706 -27.30 -18.51 21.05
C GLU A 706 -27.45 -19.80 20.22
N LYS A 707 -27.06 -20.92 20.85
CA LYS A 707 -26.90 -22.24 20.26
C LYS A 707 -28.24 -22.91 19.89
N GLY A 708 -28.87 -22.41 18.83
CA GLY A 708 -30.16 -22.88 18.31
C GLY A 708 -31.25 -21.80 18.24
N GLN A 709 -30.92 -20.52 18.45
CA GLN A 709 -31.91 -19.42 18.47
C GLN A 709 -31.64 -18.32 17.42
N ASN A 710 -32.56 -17.36 17.35
CA ASN A 710 -32.53 -16.21 16.47
C ASN A 710 -31.46 -15.18 16.86
N GLY A 711 -30.25 -15.36 16.32
CA GLY A 711 -29.16 -14.41 16.46
C GLY A 711 -29.41 -13.08 15.72
N TRP A 712 -29.01 -11.98 16.35
CA TRP A 712 -28.94 -10.65 15.75
C TRP A 712 -27.54 -10.07 15.98
N SER A 713 -27.09 -9.22 15.05
CA SER A 713 -25.88 -8.45 15.23
C SER A 713 -26.02 -7.03 14.73
N VAL A 714 -25.34 -6.11 15.42
CA VAL A 714 -25.15 -4.74 14.98
C VAL A 714 -23.65 -4.48 14.99
N SER A 715 -23.13 -4.08 13.83
CA SER A 715 -21.73 -3.68 13.67
C SER A 715 -21.62 -2.45 12.78
N GLY A 716 -20.51 -1.72 12.82
CA GLY A 716 -20.49 -0.40 12.21
C GLY A 716 -19.25 0.41 12.56
N TRP A 717 -19.33 1.71 12.30
CA TRP A 717 -18.48 2.74 12.87
C TRP A 717 -19.06 4.14 12.66
N GLU A 718 -18.55 5.07 13.45
CA GLU A 718 -18.80 6.51 13.45
C GLU A 718 -17.45 7.16 13.76
N TYR A 719 -17.08 8.15 12.96
CA TYR A 719 -15.84 8.89 13.08
C TYR A 719 -16.19 10.36 13.02
N GLU A 720 -15.92 11.07 14.12
CA GLU A 720 -16.10 12.51 14.20
C GLU A 720 -14.74 13.18 14.40
N LYS A 721 -14.46 14.14 13.52
CA LYS A 721 -13.34 15.07 13.62
C LYS A 721 -13.91 16.48 13.57
N ASP A 722 -13.59 17.28 14.57
CA ASP A 722 -14.05 18.65 14.74
C ASP A 722 -12.94 19.50 15.36
N ARG A 723 -11.94 19.85 14.55
CA ARG A 723 -10.86 20.75 14.95
C ARG A 723 -11.18 22.16 14.47
N GLU A 724 -11.03 23.14 15.36
CA GLU A 724 -11.23 24.56 15.07
C GLU A 724 -10.06 25.37 15.65
N GLN A 725 -9.46 26.23 14.83
CA GLN A 725 -8.35 27.09 15.23
C GLN A 725 -8.59 28.56 14.88
N ILE A 726 -7.90 29.44 15.60
CA ILE A 726 -7.80 30.85 15.27
C ILE A 726 -6.32 31.18 15.14
N VAL A 727 -5.91 31.58 13.93
CA VAL A 727 -4.59 32.11 13.67
C VAL A 727 -4.72 33.63 13.57
N ARG A 728 -4.14 34.34 14.52
CA ARG A 728 -4.40 35.77 14.71
C ARG A 728 -3.44 36.66 13.95
N ALA A 729 -3.97 37.73 13.37
CA ALA A 729 -3.15 38.83 12.91
C ALA A 729 -2.47 39.50 14.10
N THR A 730 -1.16 39.34 14.20
CA THR A 730 -0.39 39.65 15.40
C THR A 730 0.79 40.55 15.10
N VAL A 731 0.91 41.64 15.84
CA VAL A 731 2.07 42.54 15.77
C VAL A 731 2.66 42.63 17.17
N GLY A 732 3.91 42.19 17.35
CA GLY A 732 4.61 42.10 18.64
C GLY A 732 4.89 43.45 19.29
N ALA A 733 5.33 43.45 20.56
CA ALA A 733 5.63 44.68 21.30
C ALA A 733 6.60 45.61 20.54
N GLY A 734 6.36 46.92 20.61
CA GLY A 734 7.06 47.96 19.85
C GLY A 734 6.09 49.01 19.26
N ASP A 735 6.62 49.96 18.52
CA ASP A 735 5.89 51.12 17.98
C ASP A 735 5.14 50.78 16.68
N ILE A 736 3.88 51.21 16.58
CA ILE A 736 3.09 51.22 15.35
C ILE A 736 2.69 52.66 15.03
N THR A 737 3.04 53.14 13.83
CA THR A 737 2.66 54.44 13.29
C THR A 737 1.77 54.22 12.06
N VAL A 738 0.48 54.50 12.21
CA VAL A 738 -0.47 54.54 11.07
C VAL A 738 -0.68 56.00 10.71
N ARG A 739 -0.18 56.43 9.54
CA ARG A 739 -0.12 57.87 9.21
C ARG A 739 -1.51 58.48 8.99
N GLN A 740 -2.47 57.73 8.47
CA GLN A 740 -3.86 58.19 8.28
C GLN A 740 -4.65 58.32 9.60
N ASP A 741 -4.24 57.70 10.71
CA ASP A 741 -4.94 57.85 12.00
C ASP A 741 -4.86 59.31 12.50
N ALA A 742 -3.75 59.99 12.23
CA ALA A 742 -3.56 61.41 12.54
C ALA A 742 -4.44 62.36 11.70
N GLU A 743 -4.91 61.92 10.53
CA GLU A 743 -5.77 62.69 9.62
C GLU A 743 -7.27 62.38 9.84
N THR A 744 -7.59 61.12 10.16
CA THR A 744 -8.96 60.61 10.29
C THR A 744 -9.49 60.60 11.72
N GLY A 745 -8.60 60.64 12.73
CA GLY A 745 -8.96 60.50 14.14
C GLY A 745 -9.40 59.09 14.55
N GLN A 746 -9.14 58.08 13.70
CA GLN A 746 -9.39 56.68 14.02
C GLN A 746 -8.20 56.06 14.78
N ALA A 747 -8.38 54.86 15.31
CA ALA A 747 -7.34 54.09 16.00
C ALA A 747 -7.22 52.71 15.34
N SER A 748 -6.47 52.63 14.24
CA SER A 748 -6.38 51.46 13.36
C SER A 748 -5.65 50.26 13.99
N THR A 749 -5.19 50.38 15.24
CA THR A 749 -4.67 49.25 16.04
C THR A 749 -5.70 48.68 17.03
N SER A 750 -6.95 49.17 17.03
CA SER A 750 -7.97 48.87 18.05
C SER A 750 -8.57 47.46 17.92
N GLY A 751 -7.86 46.45 18.41
CA GLY A 751 -8.27 45.05 18.42
C GLY A 751 -7.27 44.09 17.78
N LEU A 752 -6.19 44.63 17.20
CA LEU A 752 -5.03 43.89 16.71
C LEU A 752 -4.39 43.08 17.83
N ASN A 753 -4.00 41.82 17.58
CA ASN A 753 -3.32 41.03 18.59
C ASN A 753 -1.90 41.57 18.85
N ARG A 754 -1.54 41.71 20.13
CA ARG A 754 -0.23 42.20 20.60
C ARG A 754 0.54 41.14 21.39
N ASP A 755 -0.04 39.95 21.53
CA ASP A 755 0.42 38.87 22.40
C ASP A 755 0.86 37.67 21.57
N LEU A 756 2.16 37.34 21.65
CA LEU A 756 2.79 36.29 20.84
C LEU A 756 2.22 34.90 21.17
N ASP A 757 1.90 34.64 22.44
CA ASP A 757 1.35 33.36 22.90
C ASP A 757 -0.11 33.15 22.42
N LYS A 758 -0.74 34.19 21.86
CA LYS A 758 -2.08 34.16 21.26
C LYS A 758 -2.06 34.24 19.73
N ALA A 759 -0.88 34.28 19.10
CA ALA A 759 -0.75 34.43 17.64
C ALA A 759 -1.30 33.22 16.86
N TYR A 760 -1.28 32.03 17.45
CA TYR A 760 -1.87 30.81 16.92
C TYR A 760 -2.50 30.03 18.08
N ALA A 761 -3.77 29.62 17.96
CA ALA A 761 -4.44 28.83 18.98
C ALA A 761 -5.41 27.81 18.36
N ILE A 762 -5.20 26.53 18.68
CA ILE A 762 -6.20 25.48 18.46
C ILE A 762 -7.27 25.66 19.55
N THR A 763 -8.45 26.12 19.15
CA THR A 763 -9.57 26.47 20.05
C THR A 763 -10.48 25.28 20.35
N ARG A 764 -10.45 24.27 19.47
CA ARG A 764 -11.09 22.98 19.63
C ARG A 764 -10.20 21.94 18.97
N ASP A 765 -9.85 20.91 19.72
CA ASP A 765 -9.26 19.70 19.18
C ASP A 765 -10.15 18.54 19.65
N LYS A 766 -10.92 17.98 18.71
CA LYS A 766 -11.79 16.84 18.94
C LYS A 766 -11.65 15.90 17.76
N GLU A 767 -11.16 14.71 18.04
CA GLU A 767 -11.20 13.58 17.15
C GLU A 767 -11.63 12.38 17.99
N SER A 768 -12.61 11.62 17.52
CA SER A 768 -13.12 10.45 18.22
C SER A 768 -13.68 9.42 17.25
N ARG A 769 -13.10 8.23 17.29
CA ARG A 769 -13.54 7.03 16.58
C ARG A 769 -14.39 6.14 17.49
N THR A 770 -15.54 5.77 16.95
CA THR A 770 -16.62 5.04 17.59
C THR A 770 -17.05 3.92 16.65
N ASP A 771 -16.37 2.78 16.62
CA ASP A 771 -16.75 1.64 15.75
C ASP A 771 -18.13 1.00 16.16
N LEU A 772 -18.47 -0.26 15.80
CA LEU A 772 -19.57 -1.01 16.45
C LEU A 772 -19.48 -2.53 16.29
N TYR A 773 -19.79 -3.26 17.36
CA TYR A 773 -19.89 -4.73 17.41
C TYR A 773 -20.67 -5.20 18.65
N VAL A 774 -21.93 -5.57 18.47
CA VAL A 774 -22.75 -6.26 19.48
C VAL A 774 -23.41 -7.46 18.79
N THR A 775 -23.37 -8.62 19.44
CA THR A 775 -24.06 -9.85 19.02
C THR A 775 -24.96 -10.32 20.15
N GLY A 776 -26.04 -11.04 19.83
CA GLY A 776 -26.93 -11.60 20.86
C GLY A 776 -26.17 -12.53 21.82
N SER A 777 -25.25 -13.33 21.29
CA SER A 777 -24.34 -14.21 22.06
C SER A 777 -23.44 -13.43 23.01
N SER A 778 -22.61 -12.52 22.48
CA SER A 778 -21.61 -11.81 23.31
C SER A 778 -22.23 -10.95 24.41
N LEU A 779 -23.43 -10.39 24.19
CA LEU A 779 -24.13 -9.59 25.19
C LEU A 779 -24.70 -10.44 26.33
N ASP A 780 -25.26 -11.62 26.05
CA ASP A 780 -25.73 -12.53 27.10
C ASP A 780 -24.54 -13.09 27.91
N ASP A 781 -23.48 -13.52 27.22
CA ASP A 781 -22.25 -14.01 27.86
C ASP A 781 -21.58 -12.96 28.76
N ALA A 782 -21.58 -11.69 28.34
CA ALA A 782 -21.06 -10.59 29.16
C ALA A 782 -21.93 -10.29 30.40
N LEU A 783 -23.21 -10.65 30.39
CA LEU A 783 -24.15 -10.46 31.50
C LEU A 783 -24.21 -11.66 32.45
N ASN A 784 -23.89 -12.86 31.98
CA ASN A 784 -23.93 -14.12 32.73
C ASN A 784 -22.52 -14.71 32.99
N PRO A 785 -21.50 -13.94 33.47
CA PRO A 785 -20.10 -14.34 33.41
C PRO A 785 -19.75 -15.61 34.21
N GLN A 786 -20.52 -15.97 35.25
CA GLN A 786 -20.34 -17.25 35.94
C GLN A 786 -20.78 -18.44 35.08
N GLU A 787 -21.83 -18.28 34.29
CA GLU A 787 -22.29 -19.30 33.35
C GLU A 787 -21.37 -19.34 32.12
N THR A 788 -20.94 -18.19 31.60
CA THR A 788 -19.96 -18.12 30.51
C THR A 788 -18.61 -18.74 30.89
N LEU A 789 -18.09 -18.52 32.10
CA LEU A 789 -16.88 -19.22 32.56
C LEU A 789 -17.11 -20.74 32.70
N GLN A 790 -18.30 -21.19 33.09
CA GLN A 790 -18.66 -22.61 33.09
C GLN A 790 -18.81 -23.17 31.67
N GLN A 791 -19.40 -22.41 30.73
CA GLN A 791 -19.52 -22.75 29.32
C GLN A 791 -18.15 -22.79 28.64
N TRP A 792 -17.23 -21.89 28.99
CA TRP A 792 -15.87 -21.86 28.48
C TRP A 792 -15.04 -23.03 29.04
N SER A 793 -15.15 -23.31 30.34
CA SER A 793 -14.54 -24.48 30.98
C SER A 793 -15.06 -25.78 30.36
N ALA A 794 -16.38 -25.95 30.25
CA ALA A 794 -17.00 -27.08 29.59
C ALA A 794 -16.64 -27.17 28.10
N GLY A 795 -16.60 -26.04 27.40
CA GLY A 795 -16.19 -25.94 25.99
C GLY A 795 -14.73 -26.29 25.75
N LEU A 796 -13.85 -26.01 26.71
CA LEU A 796 -12.44 -26.41 26.68
C LEU A 796 -12.27 -27.91 27.01
N LEU A 797 -12.99 -28.41 28.02
CA LEU A 797 -13.01 -29.84 28.41
C LEU A 797 -13.61 -30.74 27.32
N ASP A 798 -14.65 -30.26 26.63
CA ASP A 798 -15.33 -30.93 25.53
C ASP A 798 -14.83 -30.46 24.15
N TYR A 799 -13.79 -29.62 24.08
CA TYR A 799 -13.21 -29.12 22.82
C TYR A 799 -12.85 -30.29 21.90
N ASN A 800 -12.20 -31.32 22.45
CA ASN A 800 -11.82 -32.51 21.70
C ASN A 800 -13.06 -33.28 21.17
N LYS A 801 -14.13 -33.39 21.96
CA LYS A 801 -15.40 -34.02 21.52
C LYS A 801 -16.10 -33.20 20.43
N THR A 802 -16.08 -31.87 20.56
CA THR A 802 -16.72 -30.94 19.63
C THR A 802 -15.94 -30.87 18.31
N ALA A 803 -14.61 -30.78 18.38
CA ALA A 803 -13.72 -30.92 17.24
C ALA A 803 -13.91 -32.28 16.54
N GLN A 804 -13.92 -33.39 17.29
CA GLN A 804 -14.21 -34.72 16.77
C GLN A 804 -15.58 -34.77 16.08
N LYS A 805 -16.64 -34.23 16.69
CA LYS A 805 -17.99 -34.20 16.10
C LYS A 805 -18.05 -33.36 14.82
N ASN A 806 -17.47 -32.17 14.83
CA ASN A 806 -17.40 -31.29 13.65
C ASN A 806 -16.61 -31.98 12.52
N PHE A 807 -15.53 -32.68 12.86
CA PHE A 807 -14.68 -33.43 11.93
C PHE A 807 -15.37 -34.69 11.38
N GLU A 808 -16.12 -35.44 12.21
CA GLU A 808 -16.94 -36.58 11.79
C GLU A 808 -18.04 -36.13 10.81
N GLN A 809 -18.73 -35.03 11.12
CA GLN A 809 -19.73 -34.42 10.23
C GLN A 809 -19.10 -33.95 8.91
N ALA A 810 -17.95 -33.28 8.97
CA ALA A 810 -17.19 -32.85 7.78
C ALA A 810 -16.73 -34.05 6.92
N SER A 811 -16.21 -35.11 7.54
CA SER A 811 -15.75 -36.33 6.85
C SER A 811 -16.90 -37.03 6.10
N THR A 812 -18.12 -36.97 6.65
CA THR A 812 -19.32 -37.53 6.03
C THR A 812 -19.69 -36.76 4.75
N GLY A 813 -19.61 -35.42 4.78
CA GLY A 813 -19.78 -34.56 3.60
C GLY A 813 -18.67 -34.72 2.55
N LEU A 814 -17.42 -34.87 2.99
CA LEU A 814 -16.28 -35.15 2.11
C LEU A 814 -16.47 -36.48 1.36
N ASN A 815 -16.83 -37.54 2.09
CA ASN A 815 -17.11 -38.86 1.51
C ASN A 815 -18.31 -38.83 0.54
N ALA A 816 -19.38 -38.07 0.85
CA ALA A 816 -20.48 -37.87 -0.09
C ALA A 816 -20.06 -37.16 -1.39
N THR A 817 -19.00 -36.34 -1.34
CA THR A 817 -18.42 -35.64 -2.50
C THR A 817 -17.48 -36.56 -3.30
N LEU A 818 -16.57 -37.30 -2.63
CA LEU A 818 -15.71 -38.31 -3.28
C LEU A 818 -16.55 -39.38 -3.99
N ASN A 819 -17.57 -39.92 -3.32
CA ASN A 819 -18.47 -40.96 -3.86
C ASN A 819 -19.40 -40.44 -4.99
N ARG A 820 -19.36 -39.14 -5.32
CA ARG A 820 -19.93 -38.56 -6.54
C ARG A 820 -18.86 -38.34 -7.61
N LEU A 821 -17.64 -37.98 -7.22
CA LEU A 821 -16.48 -37.85 -8.11
C LEU A 821 -16.22 -39.15 -8.90
N GLU A 822 -16.28 -40.32 -8.23
CA GLU A 822 -16.15 -41.63 -8.87
C GLU A 822 -17.19 -41.87 -9.99
N ARG A 823 -18.45 -41.45 -9.77
CA ARG A 823 -19.54 -41.60 -10.72
C ARG A 823 -19.47 -40.63 -11.90
N VAL A 824 -18.81 -39.49 -11.73
CA VAL A 824 -18.61 -38.49 -12.81
C VAL A 824 -17.34 -38.78 -13.62
N MET A 825 -16.30 -39.34 -13.01
CA MET A 825 -15.01 -39.63 -13.70
C MET A 825 -14.92 -41.02 -14.35
N GLY A 826 -15.99 -41.83 -14.31
CA GLY A 826 -16.14 -43.02 -15.17
C GLY A 826 -15.12 -44.14 -14.94
N ARG A 827 -14.46 -44.21 -13.77
CA ARG A 827 -13.49 -45.24 -13.41
C ARG A 827 -13.85 -45.87 -12.07
N GLN A 828 -14.15 -47.17 -12.08
CA GLN A 828 -14.11 -47.99 -10.87
C GLN A 828 -12.65 -48.16 -10.43
N MET A 829 -12.36 -48.00 -9.14
CA MET A 829 -11.07 -48.40 -8.57
C MET A 829 -11.07 -49.91 -8.25
N PRO A 830 -9.90 -50.58 -8.31
CA PRO A 830 -9.77 -51.96 -7.85
C PRO A 830 -10.07 -52.09 -6.34
N ALA A 831 -10.72 -53.19 -5.95
CA ALA A 831 -10.96 -53.48 -4.53
C ALA A 831 -9.62 -53.66 -3.79
N GLY A 832 -9.29 -52.74 -2.89
CA GLY A 832 -8.02 -52.73 -2.15
C GLY A 832 -7.71 -51.42 -1.42
N VAL A 833 -8.25 -50.29 -1.87
CA VAL A 833 -8.21 -49.03 -1.11
C VAL A 833 -9.45 -48.98 -0.21
N GLY A 834 -9.30 -49.38 1.05
CA GLY A 834 -10.36 -49.22 2.06
C GLY A 834 -10.60 -47.74 2.36
N ALA A 835 -11.86 -47.36 2.54
CA ALA A 835 -12.19 -46.01 2.99
C ALA A 835 -11.68 -45.79 4.42
N VAL A 836 -10.92 -44.71 4.65
CA VAL A 836 -10.53 -44.29 6.00
C VAL A 836 -11.79 -43.79 6.71
N THR A 837 -12.44 -44.67 7.46
CA THR A 837 -13.59 -44.31 8.28
C THR A 837 -13.12 -43.53 9.51
N SER A 838 -13.94 -42.60 9.99
CA SER A 838 -13.58 -41.66 11.08
C SER A 838 -13.21 -42.33 12.42
N ARG A 839 -13.47 -43.64 12.55
CA ARG A 839 -13.29 -44.41 13.77
C ARG A 839 -11.82 -44.65 14.14
N GLU A 840 -10.99 -45.13 13.22
CA GLU A 840 -9.59 -45.49 13.53
C GLU A 840 -8.74 -44.26 13.90
N PHE A 841 -9.01 -43.10 13.29
CA PHE A 841 -8.32 -41.85 13.61
C PHE A 841 -8.68 -41.32 15.00
N ALA A 842 -9.96 -41.43 15.40
CA ALA A 842 -10.42 -41.07 16.74
C ALA A 842 -9.91 -42.05 17.81
N GLU A 843 -9.96 -43.36 17.54
CA GLU A 843 -9.50 -44.40 18.49
C GLU A 843 -7.98 -44.31 18.72
N GLN A 844 -7.15 -44.17 17.67
CA GLN A 844 -5.69 -44.03 17.83
C GLN A 844 -5.26 -42.72 18.52
N THR A 845 -6.02 -41.63 18.37
CA THR A 845 -5.73 -40.37 19.08
C THR A 845 -6.09 -40.45 20.56
N LEU A 846 -7.09 -41.28 20.93
CA LEU A 846 -7.54 -41.44 22.31
C LEU A 846 -6.69 -42.45 23.10
N GLU A 847 -6.19 -43.51 22.46
CA GLU A 847 -5.37 -44.54 23.13
C GLU A 847 -4.03 -44.01 23.67
N GLN A 848 -3.38 -43.07 22.98
CA GLN A 848 -2.09 -42.52 23.45
C GLN A 848 -2.20 -41.74 24.77
N LEU A 849 -3.37 -41.17 25.10
CA LEU A 849 -3.59 -40.52 26.39
C LEU A 849 -3.76 -41.52 27.54
N ILE A 850 -4.27 -42.73 27.27
CA ILE A 850 -4.52 -43.77 28.27
C ILE A 850 -3.20 -44.45 28.70
N LEU A 851 -2.22 -44.54 27.80
CA LEU A 851 -0.89 -45.12 28.07
C LEU A 851 -0.01 -44.30 29.04
N SER A 852 -0.48 -43.13 29.52
CA SER A 852 0.23 -42.26 30.48
C SER A 852 0.11 -42.67 31.96
N GLY A 853 -0.65 -43.72 32.29
CA GLY A 853 -0.60 -44.37 33.60
C GLY A 853 -1.40 -43.73 34.75
N LYS A 854 -2.21 -42.69 34.51
CA LYS A 854 -3.24 -42.20 35.46
C LYS A 854 -4.64 -42.40 34.88
N SER A 855 -5.61 -42.75 35.73
CA SER A 855 -6.97 -43.00 35.26
C SER A 855 -7.74 -41.69 35.01
N ARG A 856 -8.67 -41.73 34.06
CA ARG A 856 -9.56 -40.60 33.71
C ARG A 856 -10.27 -39.99 34.92
N SER A 857 -10.62 -40.80 35.92
CA SER A 857 -11.26 -40.32 37.16
C SER A 857 -10.33 -39.55 38.09
N GLN A 858 -9.02 -39.81 38.09
CA GLN A 858 -8.06 -39.10 38.95
C GLN A 858 -7.78 -37.68 38.44
N ALA A 859 -7.67 -37.48 37.13
CA ALA A 859 -7.53 -36.15 36.54
C ALA A 859 -8.83 -35.32 36.70
N MET A 860 -9.99 -35.95 36.49
CA MET A 860 -11.30 -35.31 36.70
C MET A 860 -11.51 -34.89 38.16
N ALA A 861 -11.09 -35.72 39.13
CA ALA A 861 -11.22 -35.39 40.56
C ALA A 861 -10.42 -34.16 40.98
N MET A 862 -9.23 -33.94 40.39
CA MET A 862 -8.40 -32.76 40.69
C MET A 862 -8.98 -31.47 40.09
N MET A 863 -9.67 -31.54 38.95
CA MET A 863 -10.37 -30.39 38.35
C MET A 863 -11.78 -30.18 38.92
N ALA A 864 -12.30 -31.12 39.72
CA ALA A 864 -13.55 -31.03 40.46
C ALA A 864 -13.36 -30.61 41.94
N ASP A 865 -12.13 -30.27 42.35
CA ASP A 865 -11.86 -29.73 43.68
C ASP A 865 -12.42 -28.30 43.82
N GLY A 866 -13.40 -28.13 44.69
CA GLY A 866 -14.09 -26.86 44.89
C GLY A 866 -13.15 -25.74 45.38
N ASP A 867 -12.13 -26.07 46.16
CA ASP A 867 -11.17 -25.07 46.64
C ASP A 867 -10.18 -24.66 45.54
N PHE A 868 -9.78 -25.57 44.64
CA PHE A 868 -9.03 -25.23 43.43
C PHE A 868 -9.86 -24.34 42.50
N GLN A 869 -11.12 -24.68 42.24
CA GLN A 869 -12.03 -23.86 41.43
C GLN A 869 -12.22 -22.47 42.04
N ASN A 870 -12.52 -22.38 43.34
CA ASN A 870 -12.70 -21.10 44.03
C ASN A 870 -11.43 -20.24 44.01
N ARG A 871 -10.24 -20.79 44.27
CA ARG A 871 -8.98 -20.01 44.23
C ARG A 871 -8.64 -19.51 42.82
N VAL A 872 -8.96 -20.28 41.77
CA VAL A 872 -8.82 -19.83 40.37
C VAL A 872 -9.83 -18.73 40.03
N LEU A 873 -11.09 -18.85 40.48
CA LEU A 873 -12.12 -17.81 40.31
C LEU A 873 -11.78 -16.52 41.09
N GLU A 874 -11.22 -16.64 42.29
CA GLU A 874 -10.83 -15.53 43.15
C GLU A 874 -9.62 -14.77 42.56
N GLN A 875 -8.64 -15.47 41.97
CA GLN A 875 -7.55 -14.83 41.24
C GLN A 875 -7.99 -14.23 39.89
N LEU A 876 -8.89 -14.88 39.14
CA LEU A 876 -9.38 -14.36 37.86
C LEU A 876 -10.31 -13.14 38.03
N SER A 877 -11.18 -13.13 39.03
CA SER A 877 -12.05 -11.98 39.33
C SER A 877 -11.26 -10.74 39.78
N GLN A 878 -10.12 -10.92 40.45
CA GLN A 878 -9.18 -9.83 40.75
C GLN A 878 -8.41 -9.33 39.51
N PHE A 879 -8.23 -10.18 38.50
CA PHE A 879 -7.53 -9.84 37.24
C PHE A 879 -8.40 -9.04 36.26
N TRP A 880 -9.69 -9.37 36.16
CA TRP A 880 -10.65 -8.76 35.23
C TRP A 880 -11.55 -7.71 35.89
N ASN A 881 -10.95 -6.63 36.40
CA ASN A 881 -11.64 -5.56 37.15
C ASN A 881 -12.62 -4.72 36.28
N ILE A 882 -13.80 -5.27 36.00
CA ILE A 882 -14.87 -4.68 35.18
C ILE A 882 -16.08 -4.39 36.08
N SER A 883 -16.33 -3.11 36.40
CA SER A 883 -17.52 -2.72 37.18
C SER A 883 -18.81 -2.98 36.37
N PRO A 884 -19.85 -3.63 36.95
CA PRO A 884 -21.16 -3.82 36.32
C PRO A 884 -21.84 -2.53 35.83
N GLU A 885 -21.48 -1.38 36.41
CA GLU A 885 -22.04 -0.06 36.07
C GLU A 885 -21.81 0.31 34.59
N HIS A 886 -20.74 -0.18 33.97
CA HIS A 886 -20.46 0.05 32.55
C HIS A 886 -21.34 -0.81 31.62
N ALA A 887 -21.82 -1.97 32.06
CA ALA A 887 -22.69 -2.83 31.24
C ALA A 887 -24.10 -2.24 31.11
N GLU A 888 -24.63 -1.62 32.16
CA GLU A 888 -25.91 -0.88 32.10
C GLU A 888 -25.80 0.40 31.26
N GLN A 889 -24.63 1.05 31.21
CA GLN A 889 -24.40 2.13 30.24
C GLN A 889 -24.50 1.62 28.80
N VAL A 890 -23.91 0.47 28.48
CA VAL A 890 -24.08 -0.16 27.15
C VAL A 890 -25.54 -0.53 26.88
N LYS A 891 -26.33 -0.97 27.87
CA LYS A 891 -27.78 -1.21 27.67
C LYS A 891 -28.56 0.08 27.40
N GLY A 892 -28.31 1.16 28.15
CA GLY A 892 -28.93 2.47 27.89
C GLY A 892 -28.59 2.99 26.49
N VAL A 893 -27.33 2.79 26.09
CA VAL A 893 -26.79 3.10 24.75
C VAL A 893 -27.02 1.92 23.77
N VAL A 894 -27.92 0.99 24.11
CA VAL A 894 -28.60 0.02 23.22
C VAL A 894 -30.13 0.21 23.34
N ALA A 895 -30.59 1.28 24.02
CA ALA A 895 -31.98 1.70 24.20
C ALA A 895 -32.31 3.14 23.70
N GLN A 896 -31.35 3.92 23.16
CA GLN A 896 -31.48 5.33 22.74
C GLN A 896 -31.32 5.70 21.23
N ALA A 897 -30.60 4.94 20.37
CA ALA A 897 -30.33 5.28 18.95
C ALA A 897 -30.99 4.37 17.85
N LEU A 898 -32.03 3.62 18.19
CA LEU A 898 -33.05 3.07 17.28
C LEU A 898 -34.44 3.72 17.59
N GLU A 899 -34.57 4.53 18.65
CA GLU A 899 -35.69 5.44 18.94
C GLU A 899 -35.76 6.66 18.00
N PRO A 900 -34.65 7.26 17.50
CA PRO A 900 -34.67 8.42 16.60
C PRO A 900 -35.35 8.19 15.25
N ILE A 901 -35.79 6.95 14.99
CA ILE A 901 -36.82 6.61 13.99
C ILE A 901 -38.17 7.31 14.30
N LYS A 902 -38.29 8.06 15.42
CA LYS A 902 -39.44 8.88 15.85
C LYS A 902 -39.12 10.34 16.22
N ALA A 903 -38.45 11.06 15.31
CA ALA A 903 -38.40 12.54 15.27
C ALA A 903 -37.55 13.23 16.38
N PRO A 904 -37.23 14.55 16.26
CA PRO A 904 -36.00 15.10 16.85
C PRO A 904 -36.17 16.09 18.01
N THR A 905 -35.24 16.07 18.98
CA THR A 905 -34.71 17.29 19.67
C THR A 905 -33.35 17.01 20.33
N VAL A 906 -32.60 18.06 20.66
CA VAL A 906 -31.21 18.03 21.18
C VAL A 906 -31.17 18.40 22.68
N VAL A 907 -30.24 17.85 23.48
CA VAL A 907 -29.62 18.55 24.65
C VAL A 907 -28.36 17.84 25.20
N ASN A 908 -27.41 18.62 25.75
CA ASN A 908 -26.13 18.20 26.36
C ASN A 908 -26.27 17.66 27.80
N LEU A 909 -25.23 16.95 28.28
CA LEU A 909 -24.92 16.77 29.72
C LEU A 909 -23.42 17.00 30.03
N PRO A 910 -23.02 17.29 31.29
CA PRO A 910 -21.78 18.01 31.62
C PRO A 910 -20.60 17.15 32.14
N PRO A 911 -19.37 17.72 32.21
CA PRO A 911 -18.17 17.05 32.74
C PRO A 911 -17.95 17.25 34.26
N SER A 912 -17.22 16.32 34.89
CA SER A 912 -16.58 16.49 36.21
C SER A 912 -15.38 15.56 36.40
N GLU A 913 -14.51 15.85 37.38
CA GLU A 913 -13.09 15.46 37.36
C GLU A 913 -12.70 14.18 38.15
N VAL A 914 -11.42 13.80 38.02
CA VAL A 914 -10.78 12.63 38.65
C VAL A 914 -9.86 13.05 39.79
N ALA A 915 -9.94 12.34 40.92
CA ALA A 915 -8.85 12.26 41.90
C ALA A 915 -8.83 10.87 42.56
N ALA A 916 -7.72 10.30 43.06
CA ALA A 916 -6.31 10.29 42.66
C ALA A 916 -5.52 9.68 43.84
N ALA A 917 -5.14 8.40 43.75
CA ALA A 917 -4.19 7.76 44.67
C ALA A 917 -3.33 6.76 43.89
N ARG A 918 -2.03 6.71 44.17
CA ARG A 918 -1.06 5.87 43.44
C ARG A 918 -0.34 4.91 44.37
N LEU A 919 -0.14 3.68 43.87
CA LEU A 919 1.07 2.88 44.12
C LEU A 919 1.60 2.41 42.76
N THR A 920 2.91 2.24 42.64
CA THR A 920 3.56 1.98 41.34
C THR A 920 3.82 0.50 41.10
N LEU A 921 3.22 -0.02 40.02
CA LEU A 921 3.21 -1.41 39.54
C LEU A 921 4.55 -2.18 39.62
N LEU A 922 5.68 -1.49 39.54
CA LEU A 922 7.01 -2.12 39.58
C LEU A 922 7.37 -2.74 40.96
N GLN A 923 6.78 -2.24 42.06
CA GLN A 923 7.09 -2.72 43.41
C GLN A 923 6.28 -3.95 43.83
N GLU A 924 5.10 -4.18 43.24
CA GLU A 924 4.30 -5.39 43.47
C GLU A 924 4.88 -6.57 42.69
N ASN A 925 5.24 -6.36 41.42
CA ASN A 925 5.86 -7.40 40.58
C ASN A 925 7.18 -7.94 41.17
N LEU A 926 7.97 -7.09 41.84
CA LEU A 926 9.20 -7.51 42.51
C LEU A 926 8.97 -8.26 43.84
N ARG A 927 7.81 -8.10 44.48
CA ARG A 927 7.41 -8.98 45.60
C ARG A 927 6.94 -10.33 45.08
N ALA A 928 6.01 -10.34 44.12
CA ALA A 928 5.47 -11.58 43.55
C ALA A 928 6.57 -12.52 43.02
N LEU A 929 7.63 -11.98 42.39
CA LEU A 929 8.77 -12.79 41.94
C LEU A 929 9.64 -13.36 43.08
N SER A 930 9.74 -12.66 44.22
CA SER A 930 10.39 -13.18 45.43
C SER A 930 9.54 -14.31 46.04
N ASP A 931 8.25 -14.05 46.21
CA ASP A 931 7.30 -14.96 46.85
C ASP A 931 7.13 -16.26 46.02
N ILE A 932 7.19 -16.17 44.68
CA ILE A 932 7.19 -17.33 43.77
C ILE A 932 8.47 -18.16 43.91
N ASN A 933 9.66 -17.54 44.01
CA ASN A 933 10.91 -18.29 44.15
C ASN A 933 10.99 -18.98 45.53
N GLU A 934 10.59 -18.29 46.59
CA GLU A 934 10.50 -18.85 47.94
C GLU A 934 9.45 -19.98 48.03
N PHE A 935 8.32 -19.86 47.31
CA PHE A 935 7.33 -20.93 47.18
C PHE A 935 7.89 -22.17 46.43
N ILE A 936 8.68 -21.98 45.37
CA ILE A 936 9.32 -23.06 44.61
C ILE A 936 10.37 -23.79 45.46
N GLU A 937 11.21 -23.07 46.20
CA GLU A 937 12.20 -23.67 47.10
C GLU A 937 11.54 -24.46 48.25
N GLN A 938 10.36 -24.02 48.71
CA GLN A 938 9.58 -24.73 49.73
C GLN A 938 8.66 -25.84 49.18
N ASN A 939 8.39 -25.89 47.87
CA ASN A 939 7.50 -26.86 47.20
C ASN A 939 8.11 -27.37 45.87
N PRO A 940 9.27 -28.06 45.89
CA PRO A 940 9.97 -28.47 44.67
C PRO A 940 9.13 -29.41 43.78
N ASP A 941 8.22 -30.18 44.37
CA ASP A 941 7.23 -31.04 43.71
C ASP A 941 6.17 -30.28 42.88
N LYS A 942 6.07 -28.95 43.02
CA LYS A 942 5.13 -28.09 42.27
C LYS A 942 5.80 -27.22 41.20
N ALA A 943 7.13 -27.23 41.11
CA ALA A 943 7.89 -26.40 40.17
C ALA A 943 7.48 -26.60 38.70
N GLN A 944 7.10 -27.82 38.31
CA GLN A 944 6.63 -28.12 36.95
C GLN A 944 5.32 -27.39 36.58
N ALA A 945 4.39 -27.21 37.51
CA ALA A 945 3.14 -26.50 37.25
C ALA A 945 3.39 -25.01 37.01
N VAL A 946 4.27 -24.39 37.81
CA VAL A 946 4.67 -22.99 37.63
C VAL A 946 5.44 -22.80 36.31
N ALA A 947 6.30 -23.76 35.94
CA ALA A 947 7.00 -23.74 34.65
C ALA A 947 6.04 -23.83 33.44
N VAL A 948 4.96 -24.62 33.52
CA VAL A 948 3.92 -24.67 32.47
C VAL A 948 3.15 -23.36 32.37
N VAL A 949 2.80 -22.72 33.49
CA VAL A 949 2.17 -21.39 33.50
C VAL A 949 3.11 -20.33 32.90
N LEU A 950 4.39 -20.36 33.24
CA LEU A 950 5.39 -19.44 32.66
C LEU A 950 5.56 -19.69 31.14
N ALA A 951 5.59 -20.95 30.71
CA ALA A 951 5.64 -21.32 29.29
C ALA A 951 4.38 -20.88 28.52
N LEU A 952 3.19 -20.92 29.14
CA LEU A 952 1.95 -20.40 28.55
C LEU A 952 2.04 -18.89 28.27
N THR A 953 2.71 -18.10 29.11
CA THR A 953 2.96 -16.66 28.83
C THR A 953 3.93 -16.42 27.67
N GLN A 954 4.71 -17.42 27.25
CA GLN A 954 5.56 -17.39 26.06
C GLN A 954 4.87 -17.96 24.81
N GLY A 955 3.59 -18.31 24.92
CA GLY A 955 2.77 -18.84 23.83
C GLY A 955 3.06 -20.30 23.47
N PRO A 956 2.33 -20.86 22.47
CA PRO A 956 2.34 -22.29 22.20
C PRO A 956 3.72 -22.89 21.92
N LYS A 957 4.65 -22.12 21.34
CA LYS A 957 6.01 -22.57 21.04
C LYS A 957 6.82 -22.87 22.31
N GLY A 958 6.68 -22.04 23.35
CA GLY A 958 7.30 -22.28 24.67
C GLY A 958 6.70 -23.49 25.38
N VAL A 959 5.36 -23.62 25.35
CA VAL A 959 4.65 -24.80 25.90
C VAL A 959 5.08 -26.09 25.20
N ILE A 960 5.11 -26.09 23.87
CA ILE A 960 5.52 -27.26 23.07
C ILE A 960 6.98 -27.60 23.32
N GLN A 961 7.90 -26.63 23.44
CA GLN A 961 9.30 -26.92 23.80
C GLN A 961 9.44 -27.50 25.21
N ALA A 962 8.75 -26.94 26.21
CA ALA A 962 8.80 -27.44 27.59
C ALA A 962 8.27 -28.88 27.70
N VAL A 963 7.14 -29.17 27.06
CA VAL A 963 6.54 -30.51 27.04
C VAL A 963 7.38 -31.50 26.22
N ALA A 964 7.92 -31.08 25.07
CA ALA A 964 8.74 -31.96 24.23
C ALA A 964 10.08 -32.34 24.89
N MET A 965 10.77 -31.39 25.55
CA MET A 965 12.03 -31.68 26.22
C MET A 965 11.84 -32.59 27.44
N SER A 966 10.83 -32.32 28.29
CA SER A 966 10.58 -33.15 29.49
C SER A 966 10.07 -34.56 29.18
N ALA A 967 9.39 -34.77 28.05
CA ALA A 967 8.90 -36.10 27.64
C ALA A 967 9.92 -36.95 26.88
N ALA A 968 10.92 -36.35 26.22
CA ALA A 968 11.85 -37.06 25.34
C ALA A 968 12.93 -37.86 26.10
N GLU A 969 13.46 -37.34 27.20
CA GLU A 969 14.64 -37.91 27.87
C GLU A 969 14.39 -39.25 28.59
N GLN A 970 13.15 -39.53 29.01
CA GLN A 970 12.83 -40.61 29.95
C GLN A 970 12.09 -41.81 29.34
N THR A 971 12.01 -41.92 28.01
CA THR A 971 11.36 -43.06 27.34
C THR A 971 12.30 -43.79 26.38
N PRO A 972 12.30 -45.15 26.36
CA PRO A 972 13.02 -45.92 25.35
C PRO A 972 12.55 -45.61 23.92
N LEU A 973 11.28 -45.24 23.75
CA LEU A 973 10.75 -44.81 22.46
C LEU A 973 11.27 -43.43 22.03
N GLY A 974 11.58 -42.53 22.98
CA GLY A 974 12.30 -41.28 22.71
C GLY A 974 13.72 -41.53 22.24
N GLN A 975 14.43 -42.49 22.85
CA GLN A 975 15.76 -42.92 22.39
C GLN A 975 15.70 -43.61 21.01
N GLU A 976 14.72 -44.48 20.75
CA GLU A 976 14.45 -45.09 19.44
C GLU A 976 14.08 -44.03 18.39
N LEU A 977 13.26 -43.04 18.73
CA LEU A 977 12.86 -41.96 17.83
C LEU A 977 14.02 -41.03 17.50
N MET A 978 14.84 -40.68 18.49
CA MET A 978 16.08 -39.92 18.28
C MET A 978 17.09 -40.74 17.45
N ALA A 979 17.26 -42.04 17.72
CA ALA A 979 18.12 -42.90 16.91
C ALA A 979 17.61 -43.08 15.47
N ARG A 980 16.29 -43.03 15.23
CA ARG A 980 15.69 -43.05 13.89
C ARG A 980 15.74 -41.69 13.19
N LEU A 981 15.61 -40.58 13.91
CA LEU A 981 15.81 -39.23 13.38
C LEU A 981 17.28 -39.00 13.01
N GLN A 982 18.19 -39.40 13.90
CA GLN A 982 19.63 -39.39 13.66
C GLN A 982 20.00 -40.35 12.54
N GLY A 983 19.48 -41.58 12.53
CA GLY A 983 19.64 -42.51 11.40
C GLY A 983 19.06 -42.00 10.07
N MET A 984 18.04 -41.15 10.08
CA MET A 984 17.57 -40.43 8.89
C MET A 984 18.46 -39.25 8.52
N GLN A 985 19.02 -38.51 9.48
CA GLN A 985 20.04 -37.47 9.22
C GLN A 985 21.34 -38.08 8.70
N ASP A 986 21.75 -39.24 9.19
CA ASP A 986 22.91 -40.01 8.73
C ASP A 986 22.64 -40.59 7.34
N TYR A 987 21.45 -41.13 7.08
CA TYR A 987 21.05 -41.58 5.73
C TYR A 987 21.01 -40.43 4.72
N VAL A 988 20.46 -39.28 5.10
CA VAL A 988 20.42 -38.07 4.25
C VAL A 988 21.82 -37.46 4.09
N GLY A 989 22.62 -37.40 5.15
CA GLY A 989 24.00 -36.90 5.14
C GLY A 989 24.92 -37.79 4.29
N GLN A 990 24.83 -39.12 4.46
CA GLN A 990 25.51 -40.10 3.61
C GLN A 990 25.08 -39.97 2.15
N LYS A 991 23.78 -39.80 1.87
CA LYS A 991 23.28 -39.59 0.50
C LYS A 991 23.66 -38.23 -0.09
N ILE A 992 23.90 -37.21 0.73
CA ILE A 992 24.43 -35.91 0.29
C ILE A 992 25.94 -36.01 0.01
N ALA A 993 26.71 -36.64 0.91
CA ALA A 993 28.15 -36.87 0.73
C ALA A 993 28.46 -37.73 -0.52
N GLU A 994 27.74 -38.84 -0.70
CA GLU A 994 27.80 -39.67 -1.93
C GLU A 994 27.49 -38.86 -3.21
N HIS A 995 26.68 -37.80 -3.10
CA HIS A 995 26.32 -36.93 -4.23
C HIS A 995 27.28 -35.73 -4.43
N MET A 996 28.17 -35.47 -3.46
CA MET A 996 29.14 -34.37 -3.52
C MET A 996 30.53 -34.83 -3.96
N GLU A 997 31.00 -36.02 -3.58
CA GLU A 997 32.35 -36.51 -3.94
C GLU A 997 32.37 -37.51 -5.12
N GLY A 998 31.22 -38.08 -5.51
CA GLY A 998 31.06 -38.75 -6.80
C GLY A 998 31.66 -40.16 -6.96
N GLN A 999 32.37 -40.71 -5.97
CA GLN A 999 32.68 -42.15 -5.86
C GLN A 999 32.48 -42.65 -4.43
N GLY A 1000 32.11 -43.93 -4.28
CA GLY A 1000 31.75 -44.52 -2.98
C GLY A 1000 32.95 -44.94 -2.14
N LEU A 1001 33.00 -44.47 -0.88
CA LEU A 1001 34.02 -44.82 0.10
C LEU A 1001 33.82 -46.22 0.71
N ARG A 1002 34.90 -46.76 1.28
CA ARG A 1002 34.97 -48.10 1.88
C ARG A 1002 34.68 -48.02 3.39
N LYS A 1003 34.38 -49.16 4.04
CA LYS A 1003 33.83 -49.22 5.41
C LYS A 1003 34.89 -49.26 6.51
N ASP A 1004 36.10 -48.81 6.20
CA ASP A 1004 37.31 -49.19 6.91
C ASP A 1004 37.99 -48.00 7.64
N ASP A 1005 37.70 -46.75 7.24
CA ASP A 1005 38.35 -45.54 7.74
C ASP A 1005 37.56 -44.84 8.87
N SER A 1006 38.24 -44.51 9.97
CA SER A 1006 37.65 -43.89 11.17
C SER A 1006 37.54 -42.36 11.05
N PHE A 1007 36.32 -41.82 10.93
CA PHE A 1007 36.07 -40.39 10.74
C PHE A 1007 36.30 -39.48 11.97
N ASP A 1008 36.48 -40.04 13.18
CA ASP A 1008 36.66 -39.32 14.47
C ASP A 1008 37.90 -38.40 14.57
N LYS A 1009 38.66 -38.18 13.49
CA LYS A 1009 39.94 -37.44 13.50
C LYS A 1009 40.00 -36.17 12.67
N TYR A 1010 38.99 -35.83 11.88
CA TYR A 1010 39.03 -34.64 11.02
C TYR A 1010 37.74 -33.81 11.03
N LEU A 1011 37.34 -33.30 12.20
CA LEU A 1011 36.81 -31.92 12.39
C LEU A 1011 36.52 -31.57 13.88
N MET A 1012 37.53 -31.68 14.75
CA MET A 1012 37.56 -30.85 15.97
C MET A 1012 38.23 -29.51 15.64
N GLY A 1013 37.47 -28.40 15.61
CA GLY A 1013 38.08 -27.09 15.33
C GLY A 1013 37.13 -25.93 15.02
N GLY A 1014 36.32 -25.50 15.99
CA GLY A 1014 35.54 -24.25 15.94
C GLY A 1014 34.15 -24.34 15.29
N GLY A 1015 33.17 -23.51 15.68
CA GLY A 1015 33.21 -22.58 16.83
C GLY A 1015 31.97 -21.67 16.97
N SER A 1016 31.57 -21.43 18.23
CA SER A 1016 30.94 -20.19 18.72
C SER A 1016 29.78 -19.54 17.91
N LEU A 1017 28.55 -20.08 17.99
CA LEU A 1017 27.34 -19.21 17.97
C LEU A 1017 26.03 -19.78 18.58
N VAL A 1018 26.06 -20.81 19.45
CA VAL A 1018 24.82 -21.36 20.07
C VAL A 1018 24.86 -21.35 21.61
N ALA A 1019 25.99 -20.98 22.22
CA ALA A 1019 26.18 -20.95 23.67
C ALA A 1019 25.79 -19.60 24.34
N SER A 1020 24.98 -18.77 23.68
CA SER A 1020 24.74 -17.37 24.07
C SER A 1020 23.27 -16.93 24.09
N ILE A 1021 22.31 -17.84 24.00
CA ILE A 1021 20.86 -17.51 24.00
C ILE A 1021 20.06 -18.26 25.09
N ILE A 1022 20.52 -19.41 25.58
CA ILE A 1022 19.86 -20.14 26.68
C ILE A 1022 20.88 -20.51 27.76
N GLY A 1023 21.03 -19.61 28.73
CA GLY A 1023 21.79 -19.78 29.97
C GLY A 1023 21.13 -18.92 31.05
N THR A 1024 20.87 -19.48 32.23
CA THR A 1024 19.96 -18.91 33.23
C THR A 1024 20.66 -17.97 34.23
N GLY A 1025 19.88 -17.04 34.79
CA GLY A 1025 20.09 -16.60 36.16
C GLY A 1025 20.73 -15.22 36.35
N ILE A 1026 19.88 -14.31 36.82
CA ILE A 1026 20.16 -13.04 37.51
C ILE A 1026 21.51 -13.00 38.26
N SER A 1027 22.19 -11.85 38.22
CA SER A 1027 23.06 -11.43 39.31
C SER A 1027 22.95 -9.93 39.57
N ALA A 1028 22.63 -9.57 40.81
CA ALA A 1028 22.74 -8.20 41.31
C ALA A 1028 24.20 -7.89 41.65
N VAL A 1029 24.59 -6.62 41.56
CA VAL A 1029 25.79 -6.10 42.25
C VAL A 1029 25.33 -5.08 43.28
N LYS A 1030 25.67 -5.31 44.55
CA LYS A 1030 25.48 -4.35 45.63
C LYS A 1030 26.82 -4.13 46.36
N GLY A 1031 27.66 -3.26 45.79
CA GLY A 1031 29.09 -3.18 46.10
C GLY A 1031 29.71 -1.79 46.31
N GLY A 1032 28.99 -0.69 46.05
CA GLY A 1032 29.31 0.64 46.62
C GLY A 1032 29.87 1.74 45.68
N LYS A 1033 29.17 2.90 45.69
CA LYS A 1033 29.54 4.26 45.21
C LYS A 1033 29.82 4.40 43.70
N ALA A 1034 29.22 5.35 42.95
CA ALA A 1034 28.15 6.33 43.13
C ALA A 1034 27.74 6.85 41.72
N GLY A 1035 26.66 7.61 41.45
CA GLY A 1035 25.57 8.17 42.26
C GLY A 1035 24.99 9.45 41.61
N ALA A 1036 23.72 9.80 41.88
CA ALA A 1036 22.91 10.86 41.22
C ALA A 1036 22.54 10.56 39.73
N ASP A 1037 21.40 10.98 39.16
CA ASP A 1037 20.15 11.52 39.73
C ASP A 1037 18.98 11.36 38.73
N GLY A 1038 17.72 11.52 39.18
CA GLY A 1038 16.58 11.93 38.32
C GLY A 1038 15.61 10.83 37.79
N PRO A 1039 14.29 11.12 37.59
CA PRO A 1039 13.28 10.06 37.32
C PRO A 1039 12.24 10.35 36.19
N SER A 1040 11.25 9.43 36.02
CA SER A 1040 9.93 9.60 35.32
C SER A 1040 9.91 9.27 33.80
N ARG A 1041 8.80 8.85 33.12
CA ARG A 1041 7.40 8.52 33.53
C ARG A 1041 6.63 7.66 32.48
N GLU A 1042 5.69 6.82 32.96
CA GLU A 1042 4.25 6.63 32.58
C GLU A 1042 3.63 7.15 31.24
N VAL A 1043 2.53 6.62 30.64
CA VAL A 1043 1.78 5.32 30.70
C VAL A 1043 0.63 5.24 29.63
N LYS A 1044 0.35 4.03 29.09
CA LYS A 1044 -0.89 3.40 28.50
C LYS A 1044 -2.09 4.18 27.82
N THR A 1045 -2.60 3.58 26.72
CA THR A 1045 -4.02 3.20 26.34
C THR A 1045 -5.21 4.20 26.32
N GLY A 1046 -6.26 3.89 25.52
CA GLY A 1046 -7.68 4.25 25.77
C GLY A 1046 -8.60 3.01 25.96
N ALA A 1047 -9.70 2.76 25.20
CA ALA A 1047 -11.04 3.36 25.36
C ALA A 1047 -12.11 2.82 24.31
N GLU A 1048 -12.88 3.67 23.60
CA GLU A 1048 -13.72 3.52 22.34
C GLU A 1048 -15.29 3.49 22.48
N ARG A 1049 -16.14 3.82 21.46
CA ARG A 1049 -17.66 3.78 21.28
C ARG A 1049 -18.67 4.41 22.29
N GLY A 1050 -20.01 4.57 22.03
CA GLY A 1050 -20.90 4.39 20.83
C GLY A 1050 -22.29 3.66 21.00
N ASN A 1051 -23.23 3.72 20.02
CA ASN A 1051 -24.58 3.00 19.82
C ASN A 1051 -25.89 3.70 20.37
N GLY A 1052 -27.21 3.28 20.37
CA GLY A 1052 -28.09 2.17 19.86
C GLY A 1052 -29.52 2.14 20.53
N GLY A 1053 -30.68 1.67 19.95
CA GLY A 1053 -32.03 1.34 20.61
C GLY A 1053 -33.31 2.28 20.61
N ALA A 1054 -34.64 1.92 20.60
CA ALA A 1054 -35.51 1.27 19.54
C ALA A 1054 -37.09 1.49 19.55
N LYS A 1055 -37.76 2.00 18.44
CA LYS A 1055 -39.04 1.49 17.73
C LYS A 1055 -40.23 2.39 17.21
N ALA A 1056 -40.54 2.28 15.89
CA ALA A 1056 -41.75 1.68 15.19
C ALA A 1056 -43.20 2.32 14.99
N THR A 1057 -43.88 1.82 13.91
CA THR A 1057 -45.34 1.68 13.54
C THR A 1057 -46.20 2.75 12.78
N ALA A 1058 -46.52 2.44 11.49
CA ALA A 1058 -47.87 2.16 10.90
C ALA A 1058 -48.62 3.10 9.88
N THR A 1059 -49.07 2.45 8.79
CA THR A 1059 -50.30 2.61 7.94
C THR A 1059 -50.43 3.51 6.68
N THR A 1060 -51.05 2.89 5.65
CA THR A 1060 -51.86 3.43 4.50
C THR A 1060 -51.25 4.33 3.40
N GLY A 1061 -50.93 3.70 2.25
CA GLY A 1061 -51.58 3.96 0.94
C GLY A 1061 -51.13 5.14 0.04
N GLU A 1062 -50.59 4.84 -1.15
CA GLU A 1062 -51.19 5.09 -2.48
C GLU A 1062 -50.33 4.41 -3.58
N VAL A 1063 -50.78 4.34 -4.85
CA VAL A 1063 -50.11 3.60 -5.95
C VAL A 1063 -49.73 4.52 -7.12
N VAL A 1064 -48.43 4.71 -7.35
CA VAL A 1064 -47.86 5.24 -8.61
C VAL A 1064 -46.60 4.42 -8.98
N ALA A 1065 -46.32 4.27 -10.28
CA ALA A 1065 -45.38 3.28 -10.80
C ALA A 1065 -43.89 3.65 -10.67
N THR A 1066 -43.06 2.62 -10.49
CA THR A 1066 -41.59 2.69 -10.62
C THR A 1066 -41.13 1.99 -11.90
N GLU A 1067 -40.68 2.74 -12.91
CA GLU A 1067 -39.95 2.18 -14.06
C GLU A 1067 -38.50 1.87 -13.70
N ALA A 1068 -37.95 0.77 -14.23
CA ALA A 1068 -36.59 0.34 -13.95
C ALA A 1068 -35.54 1.13 -14.77
N THR A 1069 -34.71 1.92 -14.09
CA THR A 1069 -33.72 2.82 -14.70
C THR A 1069 -32.28 2.30 -14.56
N SER A 1070 -31.95 1.23 -15.29
CA SER A 1070 -30.57 1.00 -15.70
C SER A 1070 -30.45 1.09 -17.22
N ALA A 1071 -29.46 1.85 -17.70
CA ALA A 1071 -29.26 2.06 -19.14
C ALA A 1071 -29.05 0.73 -19.90
N ASN A 1072 -28.37 -0.23 -19.26
CA ASN A 1072 -28.13 -1.55 -19.82
C ASN A 1072 -29.42 -2.38 -19.97
N ALA A 1073 -30.37 -2.28 -19.03
CA ALA A 1073 -31.67 -2.93 -19.18
C ALA A 1073 -32.50 -2.30 -20.31
N GLN A 1074 -32.51 -0.97 -20.43
CA GLN A 1074 -33.20 -0.27 -21.53
C GLN A 1074 -32.56 -0.57 -22.90
N ALA A 1075 -31.23 -0.61 -22.97
CA ALA A 1075 -30.49 -0.98 -24.18
C ALA A 1075 -30.77 -2.43 -24.60
N ALA A 1076 -30.69 -3.38 -23.66
CA ALA A 1076 -30.99 -4.79 -23.93
C ALA A 1076 -32.46 -5.02 -24.30
N LEU A 1077 -33.40 -4.32 -23.67
CA LEU A 1077 -34.82 -4.38 -24.03
C LEU A 1077 -35.08 -3.82 -25.44
N ARG A 1078 -34.44 -2.71 -25.82
CA ARG A 1078 -34.49 -2.18 -27.20
C ARG A 1078 -33.88 -3.15 -28.21
N ALA A 1079 -32.71 -3.72 -27.92
CA ALA A 1079 -32.06 -4.72 -28.78
C ALA A 1079 -32.90 -6.00 -28.91
N LYS A 1080 -33.51 -6.46 -27.82
CA LYS A 1080 -34.45 -7.60 -27.78
C LYS A 1080 -35.66 -7.39 -28.70
N LEU A 1081 -36.32 -6.24 -28.56
CA LEU A 1081 -37.53 -5.91 -29.31
C LEU A 1081 -37.23 -5.70 -30.80
N SER A 1082 -36.20 -4.92 -31.13
CA SER A 1082 -35.78 -4.72 -32.53
C SER A 1082 -35.27 -6.01 -33.20
N GLY A 1083 -34.55 -6.87 -32.46
CA GLY A 1083 -34.12 -8.18 -32.95
C GLY A 1083 -35.27 -9.14 -33.24
N LEU A 1084 -36.32 -9.12 -32.41
CA LEU A 1084 -37.53 -9.90 -32.63
C LEU A 1084 -38.38 -9.36 -33.78
N GLN A 1085 -38.63 -8.05 -33.82
CA GLN A 1085 -39.40 -7.41 -34.89
C GLN A 1085 -38.76 -7.66 -36.25
N LYS A 1086 -37.44 -7.43 -36.37
CA LYS A 1086 -36.71 -7.70 -37.62
C LYS A 1086 -36.80 -9.18 -38.02
N ALA A 1087 -36.76 -10.11 -37.07
CA ALA A 1087 -36.91 -11.53 -37.37
C ALA A 1087 -38.33 -11.88 -37.85
N GLN A 1088 -39.37 -11.23 -37.30
CA GLN A 1088 -40.76 -11.37 -37.77
C GLN A 1088 -40.96 -10.80 -39.19
N GLU A 1089 -40.29 -9.68 -39.51
CA GLU A 1089 -40.37 -9.01 -40.81
C GLU A 1089 -39.55 -9.69 -41.91
N THR A 1090 -38.46 -10.41 -41.56
CA THR A 1090 -37.47 -10.94 -42.53
C THR A 1090 -37.32 -12.47 -42.53
N ALA A 1091 -38.23 -13.20 -41.88
CA ALA A 1091 -38.25 -14.66 -41.91
C ALA A 1091 -38.58 -15.20 -43.30
N ALA A 1092 -37.68 -16.02 -43.88
CA ALA A 1092 -37.98 -16.82 -45.06
C ALA A 1092 -38.79 -18.08 -44.70
N VAL A 1093 -38.63 -18.59 -43.48
CA VAL A 1093 -39.42 -19.71 -42.93
C VAL A 1093 -39.76 -19.41 -41.47
N THR A 1094 -41.03 -19.57 -41.09
CA THR A 1094 -41.49 -19.49 -39.70
C THR A 1094 -42.03 -20.85 -39.25
N ARG A 1095 -41.63 -21.34 -38.08
CA ARG A 1095 -42.02 -22.65 -37.54
C ARG A 1095 -42.42 -22.55 -36.06
N THR A 1096 -43.67 -22.85 -35.76
CA THR A 1096 -44.16 -23.03 -34.38
C THR A 1096 -43.76 -24.41 -33.86
N LEU A 1097 -43.28 -24.48 -32.63
CA LEU A 1097 -42.91 -25.71 -31.91
C LEU A 1097 -44.09 -26.25 -31.08
N PRO A 1098 -44.13 -27.57 -30.76
CA PRO A 1098 -45.24 -28.18 -30.03
C PRO A 1098 -45.52 -27.60 -28.62
N ASP A 1099 -44.56 -26.89 -28.02
CA ASP A 1099 -44.71 -26.24 -26.72
C ASP A 1099 -45.22 -24.78 -26.81
N GLY A 1100 -45.43 -24.26 -28.02
CA GLY A 1100 -45.92 -22.91 -28.31
C GLY A 1100 -44.84 -21.87 -28.63
N ARG A 1101 -43.55 -22.22 -28.59
CA ARG A 1101 -42.47 -21.32 -29.05
C ARG A 1101 -42.51 -21.15 -30.58
N ILE A 1102 -42.10 -20.00 -31.09
CA ILE A 1102 -42.08 -19.68 -32.52
C ILE A 1102 -40.63 -19.44 -32.96
N ARG A 1103 -40.19 -20.07 -34.05
CA ARG A 1103 -38.89 -19.81 -34.68
C ARG A 1103 -39.03 -19.09 -36.01
N TYR A 1104 -38.25 -18.05 -36.17
CA TYR A 1104 -38.09 -17.25 -37.37
C TYR A 1104 -36.70 -17.54 -37.97
N TYR A 1105 -36.67 -18.07 -39.19
CA TYR A 1105 -35.45 -18.43 -39.91
C TYR A 1105 -35.25 -17.50 -41.09
N THR A 1106 -34.04 -16.94 -41.24
CA THR A 1106 -33.64 -16.21 -42.45
C THR A 1106 -33.52 -17.17 -43.65
N GLN A 1107 -33.37 -16.63 -44.86
CA GLN A 1107 -33.03 -17.45 -46.03
C GLN A 1107 -31.66 -18.12 -45.83
N GLU A 1108 -31.54 -19.40 -46.18
CA GLU A 1108 -30.27 -20.12 -46.09
C GLU A 1108 -29.24 -19.52 -47.05
N VAL A 1109 -28.09 -19.09 -46.51
CA VAL A 1109 -26.97 -18.56 -47.28
C VAL A 1109 -26.02 -19.72 -47.61
N PRO A 1110 -25.80 -20.06 -48.90
CA PRO A 1110 -24.92 -21.17 -49.27
C PRO A 1110 -23.45 -20.88 -48.92
N ALA A 1111 -22.70 -21.94 -48.63
CA ALA A 1111 -21.30 -21.88 -48.29
C ALA A 1111 -20.46 -21.43 -49.49
N ARG A 1112 -19.51 -20.51 -49.26
CA ARG A 1112 -18.64 -19.94 -50.31
C ARG A 1112 -17.47 -20.84 -50.74
N THR A 1113 -17.32 -21.99 -50.11
CA THR A 1113 -16.21 -22.94 -50.29
C THR A 1113 -16.76 -24.35 -50.09
N GLU A 1114 -16.40 -25.29 -50.97
CA GLU A 1114 -16.81 -26.69 -50.81
C GLU A 1114 -16.27 -27.30 -49.50
N GLY A 1115 -17.12 -28.08 -48.84
CA GLY A 1115 -16.88 -28.64 -47.51
C GLY A 1115 -18.12 -29.35 -46.97
N PRO A 1116 -18.09 -29.82 -45.70
CA PRO A 1116 -19.19 -30.60 -45.13
C PRO A 1116 -20.47 -29.79 -44.85
N THR A 1117 -20.39 -28.46 -44.89
CA THR A 1117 -21.53 -27.54 -44.71
C THR A 1117 -21.97 -27.00 -46.07
N ARG A 1118 -23.26 -27.15 -46.42
CA ARG A 1118 -23.80 -26.58 -47.67
C ARG A 1118 -24.16 -25.10 -47.55
N GLY A 1119 -24.53 -24.67 -46.33
CA GLY A 1119 -25.09 -23.35 -46.06
C GLY A 1119 -25.44 -23.16 -44.60
N ALA A 1120 -25.92 -21.96 -44.26
CA ALA A 1120 -26.26 -21.58 -42.89
C ALA A 1120 -27.42 -20.57 -42.86
N SER A 1121 -28.18 -20.55 -41.76
CA SER A 1121 -29.26 -19.58 -41.52
C SER A 1121 -29.23 -19.05 -40.09
N PHE A 1122 -29.62 -17.79 -39.91
CA PHE A 1122 -29.86 -17.18 -38.61
C PHE A 1122 -31.28 -17.52 -38.14
N ALA A 1123 -31.36 -18.04 -36.92
CA ALA A 1123 -32.60 -18.41 -36.25
C ALA A 1123 -32.86 -17.46 -35.08
N THR A 1124 -34.09 -16.96 -34.97
CA THR A 1124 -34.60 -16.26 -33.78
C THR A 1124 -35.79 -17.04 -33.24
N GLU A 1125 -35.68 -17.54 -32.01
CA GLU A 1125 -36.77 -18.19 -31.28
C GLU A 1125 -37.39 -17.20 -30.30
N PHE A 1126 -38.72 -17.15 -30.28
CA PHE A 1126 -39.54 -16.40 -29.36
C PHE A 1126 -40.43 -17.34 -28.54
N ASP A 1127 -40.45 -17.17 -27.23
CA ASP A 1127 -41.43 -17.78 -26.35
C ASP A 1127 -42.51 -16.77 -25.99
N PRO A 1128 -43.74 -16.89 -26.52
CA PRO A 1128 -44.84 -15.97 -26.22
C PRO A 1128 -45.36 -16.09 -24.78
N LYS A 1129 -44.98 -17.12 -24.02
CA LYS A 1129 -45.42 -17.30 -22.61
C LYS A 1129 -44.54 -16.53 -21.62
N THR A 1130 -43.22 -16.54 -21.83
CA THR A 1130 -42.26 -15.78 -21.00
C THR A 1130 -41.81 -14.46 -21.65
N GLY A 1131 -42.25 -14.18 -22.87
CA GLY A 1131 -41.75 -13.08 -23.69
C GLY A 1131 -40.27 -13.20 -24.04
N SER A 1132 -39.63 -14.37 -23.86
CA SER A 1132 -38.18 -14.54 -24.03
C SER A 1132 -37.77 -14.67 -25.49
N THR A 1133 -36.60 -14.14 -25.84
CA THR A 1133 -35.99 -14.33 -27.17
C THR A 1133 -34.64 -15.02 -27.07
N ARG A 1134 -34.31 -15.84 -28.08
CA ARG A 1134 -32.99 -16.46 -28.25
C ARG A 1134 -32.60 -16.41 -29.72
N GLN A 1135 -31.34 -16.12 -30.02
CA GLN A 1135 -30.84 -16.03 -31.39
C GLN A 1135 -29.56 -16.86 -31.56
N TRP A 1136 -29.42 -17.52 -32.71
CA TRP A 1136 -28.25 -18.33 -33.06
C TRP A 1136 -28.09 -18.47 -34.58
N MET A 1137 -26.91 -18.90 -35.03
CA MET A 1137 -26.72 -19.45 -36.38
C MET A 1137 -26.87 -20.98 -36.35
N GLU A 1138 -27.61 -21.54 -37.29
CA GLU A 1138 -27.58 -22.96 -37.65
C GLU A 1138 -26.76 -23.14 -38.93
N SER A 1139 -26.03 -24.25 -39.06
CA SER A 1139 -25.31 -24.64 -40.27
C SER A 1139 -25.72 -26.05 -40.69
N TYR A 1140 -26.03 -26.21 -41.97
CA TYR A 1140 -26.62 -27.41 -42.54
C TYR A 1140 -25.61 -28.19 -43.38
N ASP A 1141 -25.67 -29.52 -43.34
CA ASP A 1141 -24.94 -30.36 -44.29
C ASP A 1141 -25.65 -30.42 -45.66
N HIS A 1142 -25.09 -31.17 -46.61
CA HIS A 1142 -25.66 -31.32 -47.95
C HIS A 1142 -26.99 -32.09 -47.97
N ALA A 1143 -27.30 -32.91 -46.96
CA ALA A 1143 -28.62 -33.51 -46.81
C ALA A 1143 -29.65 -32.49 -46.26
N GLY A 1144 -29.20 -31.54 -45.45
CA GLY A 1144 -30.00 -30.50 -44.82
C GLY A 1144 -30.16 -30.63 -43.31
N GLU A 1145 -29.41 -31.54 -42.67
CA GLU A 1145 -29.43 -31.70 -41.22
C GLU A 1145 -28.57 -30.65 -40.53
N VAL A 1146 -28.98 -30.22 -39.33
CA VAL A 1146 -28.24 -29.22 -38.53
C VAL A 1146 -27.00 -29.86 -37.94
N ILE A 1147 -25.85 -29.63 -38.57
CA ILE A 1147 -24.55 -30.16 -38.13
C ILE A 1147 -23.79 -29.22 -37.20
N ARG A 1148 -24.21 -27.96 -37.04
CA ARG A 1148 -23.62 -27.02 -36.06
C ARG A 1148 -24.57 -25.89 -35.67
N VAL A 1149 -24.51 -25.50 -34.40
CA VAL A 1149 -25.22 -24.34 -33.82
C VAL A 1149 -24.21 -23.39 -33.16
N HIS A 1150 -24.43 -22.08 -33.27
CA HIS A 1150 -23.63 -21.03 -32.60
C HIS A 1150 -24.57 -19.99 -31.98
N PRO A 1151 -24.75 -19.96 -30.65
CA PRO A 1151 -25.54 -18.95 -29.96
C PRO A 1151 -25.07 -17.51 -30.25
N LYS A 1152 -25.98 -16.54 -30.23
CA LYS A 1152 -25.66 -15.12 -30.49
C LYS A 1152 -26.26 -14.14 -29.52
N SER A 1153 -27.51 -14.35 -29.09
CA SER A 1153 -28.11 -13.52 -28.05
C SER A 1153 -29.18 -14.28 -27.26
N ILE A 1154 -29.41 -13.85 -26.03
CA ILE A 1154 -30.55 -14.25 -25.20
C ILE A 1154 -31.14 -12.96 -24.62
N ASN A 1155 -32.43 -12.74 -24.83
CA ASN A 1155 -33.15 -11.55 -24.36
C ASN A 1155 -32.48 -10.20 -24.72
N GLY A 1156 -31.86 -10.13 -25.90
CA GLY A 1156 -31.17 -8.92 -26.39
C GLY A 1156 -29.75 -8.71 -25.83
N GLN A 1157 -29.33 -9.50 -24.84
CA GLN A 1157 -27.93 -9.54 -24.41
C GLN A 1157 -27.12 -10.44 -25.36
N PRO A 1158 -25.94 -10.02 -25.84
CA PRO A 1158 -25.08 -10.88 -26.65
C PRO A 1158 -24.55 -12.04 -25.81
N VAL A 1159 -24.39 -13.21 -26.44
CA VAL A 1159 -23.83 -14.41 -25.81
C VAL A 1159 -22.64 -14.87 -26.63
N ASP A 1160 -21.44 -14.66 -26.10
CA ASP A 1160 -20.21 -15.21 -26.67
C ASP A 1160 -20.05 -16.66 -26.20
N ALA A 1161 -20.61 -17.59 -26.98
CA ALA A 1161 -20.57 -19.02 -26.71
C ALA A 1161 -20.09 -19.78 -27.94
N GLN A 1162 -19.24 -20.77 -27.68
CA GLN A 1162 -18.56 -21.59 -28.68
C GLN A 1162 -19.55 -22.33 -29.60
N HIS A 1163 -19.10 -22.68 -30.79
CA HIS A 1163 -19.89 -23.52 -31.69
C HIS A 1163 -20.11 -24.92 -31.07
N TYR A 1164 -21.29 -25.49 -31.30
CA TYR A 1164 -21.60 -26.87 -30.92
C TYR A 1164 -22.02 -27.69 -32.16
N PRO A 1165 -21.29 -28.76 -32.55
CA PRO A 1165 -19.97 -29.14 -32.04
C PRO A 1165 -18.88 -28.12 -32.44
N PRO A 1166 -17.78 -28.03 -31.67
CA PRO A 1166 -16.72 -27.03 -31.90
C PRO A 1166 -16.09 -27.10 -33.29
N THR A 1167 -15.51 -25.99 -33.73
CA THR A 1167 -14.67 -25.93 -34.93
C THR A 1167 -13.26 -26.46 -34.65
N GLY A 1168 -12.56 -26.91 -35.70
CA GLY A 1168 -11.15 -27.30 -35.59
C GLY A 1168 -10.20 -26.15 -35.22
N ALA A 1169 -10.66 -24.89 -35.29
CA ALA A 1169 -9.92 -23.74 -34.78
C ALA A 1169 -10.10 -23.58 -33.26
N GLU A 1170 -11.34 -23.71 -32.76
CA GLU A 1170 -11.64 -23.73 -31.32
C GLU A 1170 -10.91 -24.90 -30.63
N LEU A 1171 -10.99 -26.12 -31.16
CA LEU A 1171 -10.31 -27.30 -30.60
C LEU A 1171 -8.78 -27.12 -30.52
N LYS A 1172 -8.16 -26.55 -31.57
CA LYS A 1172 -6.73 -26.20 -31.57
C LYS A 1172 -6.39 -25.09 -30.58
N SER A 1173 -7.28 -24.11 -30.37
CA SER A 1173 -7.10 -23.08 -29.35
C SER A 1173 -7.13 -23.65 -27.92
N TRP A 1174 -7.78 -24.81 -27.72
CA TRP A 1174 -7.81 -25.54 -26.45
C TRP A 1174 -6.67 -26.57 -26.33
N GLY A 1175 -5.75 -26.62 -27.31
CA GLY A 1175 -4.56 -27.46 -27.27
C GLY A 1175 -4.79 -28.94 -27.56
N GLN A 1176 -5.94 -29.33 -28.10
CA GLN A 1176 -6.17 -30.67 -28.64
C GLN A 1176 -5.83 -30.70 -30.14
N GLN A 1177 -5.32 -31.84 -30.64
CA GLN A 1177 -4.89 -32.04 -32.02
C GLN A 1177 -5.99 -32.63 -32.90
#